data_AF-A0A512M5B9-F1
#
_entry.id   AF-A0A512M5B9-F1
#
_cell.length_a   1.000
_cell.length_b   1.000
_cell.length_c   1.000
_cell.angle_alpha   90.00
_cell.angle_beta   90.00
_cell.angle_gamma   90.00
#
_symmetry.space_group_name_H-M   'P 1'
#
loop_
_entity.id
_entity.type
_entity.pdbx_description
1 polymer ?
#
loop_
_entity_poly.entity_id
_entity_poly.type
_entity_poly.pdbx_seq_one_letter_code
_entity_poly.pdbx_strand_id
1 'polypeptide(L)'
;MPRSPALPSQARLPTAAGPINPGAAAPADTRTPTIERERTVYVPFEDLEKVFKDGGKGVFLPYREFLDLWNELTLKREKDDKPPPADAVLARAEYTGRVEGESLILDAKITVESFKKGWVLLPLVTTNAPAIGEAETGKAVLRMKEGGADVLLPEKGSYELNLKIYAPIKRSDGRQRVSLNLPRAAVSRLSIAVPGEGLEFTLNPAAAYTTQVAEGKTQFSCFFGSGGAQEIAWGAAQAVTQMQPLVLASTKMTTRIGVASVSTQADIAYRILRSPVAELQIKLPVTQEVLGVTGAGIKEWKINSAPAAANLEQAQKTLVITLEKPVRDDFSLKLQLEKPVAALPAEVRVPEIEIVGAAQASGEVTLSSESQIDFTPKTLTAVARSQTAGSGNVFRVLRQPYVFTLDVTEARPQVEITSGLSVEVLRDSTKLEAALKVEARRVGLFDLKITLPAGLVITDVRGDDIAEWKADTTATPPVLNIKLKQQKLGGFSLVITGRQTRDLLADVTLPVLQPQDVTRHEATMEVGVHSSLEANTKALGDFQQEDVASQSSSQLLPRLGGGLETSLAFRYRDAAKPAVLSLKSRSSQTNVEVLTLVEVREQSTRHTWTLAFDIAYAAADRFILAVPKAVAADIRLVDPLVKEVNKAYAPATPPTLPDLTNYALWEVILRGEKLGSFTLSLSLEKPAPIEQGKTGKVDLLQVHVPGAFQETGQVAVVKADSLEIRKSDAETLEEIDTRELRAELQRPGVFLAYKYRSLPVKLSVELARNSFLAVPQAVVTHADLITAVATDRAQTTEALYWVRNNDLQFLVVRLPKGARIVSDVFVNRESQQPMRRESSDDLLVRLPGGATTRESIPVRFVYEMPSPAAGEKLGWWGHVTVGPPTLAEVGVLETRHRVYLPEAWHYTSVTGPLTRIATERGWGAVRRVIDPLIPAFGPNLVALERSSWGEPPAVAGDLRTLYGLQVPQQGHLETLRRLGPPAEIGLGFRGKKVSYFYNCLFFMVALLVGLWLSSAPARVKLLYIALGGIGAMLLTGLVGPANIPIATSIMLAVALVAAFWFCRAALAVFAGIFKAKPQPQPRPVAAATPPPVPAPTPPVASPLAAPAPSPEPPPASSSSSTSTTSSTPDQPQP
;
A
#
# COMPACT_ATOMS: atom_id res chain seq x y z
N MET A 1 -2.40 -7.26 40.15
CA MET A 1 -1.97 -6.01 40.80
C MET A 1 -0.76 -6.29 41.67
N PRO A 2 0.13 -5.32 41.99
CA PRO A 2 0.52 -4.08 41.27
C PRO A 2 2.07 -4.08 41.01
N ARG A 3 2.76 -3.24 40.21
CA ARG A 3 2.84 -1.77 40.08
C ARG A 3 3.58 -1.38 38.76
N SER A 4 3.51 -0.07 38.42
CA SER A 4 4.16 0.81 37.41
C SER A 4 5.65 0.53 37.02
N PRO A 5 6.29 1.19 36.01
CA PRO A 5 6.00 2.47 35.29
C PRO A 5 5.97 2.33 33.72
N ALA A 6 6.17 3.30 32.80
CA ALA A 6 6.71 4.69 32.82
C ALA A 6 6.22 5.60 31.63
N LEU A 7 6.95 6.71 31.38
CA LEU A 7 6.89 7.74 30.29
C LEU A 7 8.30 7.83 29.63
N PRO A 8 8.58 8.46 28.43
CA PRO A 8 8.23 9.87 28.10
C PRO A 8 8.10 10.35 26.60
N SER A 9 7.68 11.62 26.46
CA SER A 9 8.03 12.69 25.46
C SER A 9 7.93 12.45 23.92
N GLN A 10 7.05 13.17 23.18
CA GLN A 10 7.26 14.47 22.46
C GLN A 10 8.18 14.42 21.21
N ALA A 11 7.97 15.15 20.10
CA ALA A 11 6.84 15.97 19.58
C ALA A 11 7.12 16.42 18.11
N ARG A 12 6.08 16.81 17.34
CA ARG A 12 6.15 17.92 16.35
C ARG A 12 4.74 18.40 15.90
N LEU A 13 4.62 19.72 15.78
CA LEU A 13 3.47 20.57 15.37
C LEU A 13 3.60 20.93 13.86
N PRO A 14 2.65 21.63 13.15
CA PRO A 14 1.78 22.72 13.64
C PRO A 14 0.34 22.81 13.02
N THR A 15 -0.22 24.03 12.91
CA THR A 15 -1.61 24.38 13.24
C THR A 15 -2.42 25.04 12.08
N ALA A 16 -3.71 24.68 11.95
CA ALA A 16 -4.92 25.39 11.47
C ALA A 16 -4.97 26.33 10.21
N ALA A 17 -6.08 26.27 9.43
CA ALA A 17 -7.21 27.25 9.48
C ALA A 17 -7.97 27.51 8.12
N GLY A 18 -9.31 27.26 8.11
CA GLY A 18 -10.35 27.91 7.27
C GLY A 18 -10.47 27.54 5.77
N PRO A 19 -11.53 27.97 5.04
CA PRO A 19 -12.71 28.75 5.47
C PRO A 19 -14.12 28.29 4.94
N ILE A 20 -15.18 28.77 5.61
CA ILE A 20 -16.50 29.27 5.12
C ILE A 20 -17.47 28.38 4.25
N ASN A 21 -18.75 28.43 4.63
CA ASN A 21 -19.97 27.84 4.02
C ASN A 21 -20.37 28.45 2.64
N PRO A 22 -21.15 27.75 1.80
CA PRO A 22 -22.58 28.12 1.73
C PRO A 22 -23.61 27.00 1.44
N GLY A 23 -24.76 27.12 2.11
CA GLY A 23 -26.12 26.97 1.56
C GLY A 23 -26.45 25.77 0.66
N ALA A 24 -27.04 24.73 1.25
CA ALA A 24 -27.97 23.86 0.55
C ALA A 24 -29.41 24.41 0.67
N ALA A 25 -30.18 24.35 -0.41
CA ALA A 25 -31.64 24.44 -0.38
C ALA A 25 -32.20 23.26 -1.20
N ALA A 26 -32.96 22.38 -0.56
CA ALA A 26 -33.72 21.32 -1.21
C ALA A 26 -34.99 21.03 -0.38
N PRO A 27 -36.14 20.76 -1.02
CA PRO A 27 -37.42 20.59 -0.35
C PRO A 27 -37.60 19.20 0.28
N ALA A 28 -38.56 19.10 1.19
CA ALA A 28 -38.99 17.86 1.81
C ALA A 28 -39.87 17.00 0.88
N ASP A 29 -39.94 15.69 1.16
CA ASP A 29 -41.22 15.17 1.63
C ASP A 29 -41.10 13.96 2.59
N THR A 30 -42.09 13.83 3.46
CA THR A 30 -42.45 12.68 4.32
C THR A 30 -41.41 12.09 5.29
N ARG A 31 -41.64 12.31 6.59
CA ARG A 31 -41.69 11.24 7.62
C ARG A 31 -42.38 11.72 8.91
N THR A 32 -43.06 10.76 9.55
CA THR A 32 -43.85 10.72 10.79
C THR A 32 -43.58 11.75 11.90
N PRO A 33 -44.61 12.09 12.72
CA PRO A 33 -44.51 13.14 13.75
C PRO A 33 -43.59 12.72 14.91
N THR A 34 -42.71 13.63 15.29
CA THR A 34 -41.74 13.45 16.38
C THR A 34 -42.31 13.99 17.68
N ILE A 35 -42.28 13.20 18.75
CA ILE A 35 -42.49 13.69 20.12
C ILE A 35 -41.21 14.44 20.53
N GLU A 36 -41.30 15.76 20.69
CA GLU A 36 -40.13 16.58 21.04
C GLU A 36 -39.63 16.27 22.46
N ARG A 37 -38.31 16.06 22.57
CA ARG A 37 -37.65 15.93 23.88
C ARG A 37 -37.29 17.31 24.41
N GLU A 38 -37.76 17.59 25.61
CA GLU A 38 -37.40 18.78 26.39
C GLU A 38 -35.86 18.91 26.52
N ARG A 39 -35.34 20.13 26.34
CA ARG A 39 -33.90 20.42 26.46
C ARG A 39 -33.64 21.33 27.65
N THR A 40 -33.24 20.74 28.77
CA THR A 40 -32.70 21.49 29.92
C THR A 40 -31.29 21.98 29.60
N VAL A 41 -31.08 23.30 29.61
CA VAL A 41 -29.76 23.92 29.40
C VAL A 41 -29.25 24.44 30.74
N TYR A 42 -28.09 23.93 31.18
CA TYR A 42 -27.42 24.43 32.38
C TYR A 42 -26.47 25.57 32.01
N VAL A 43 -26.70 26.75 32.61
CA VAL A 43 -25.85 27.94 32.47
C VAL A 43 -25.10 28.16 33.79
N PRO A 44 -23.77 28.35 33.79
CA PRO A 44 -23.02 28.72 34.99
C PRO A 44 -23.56 30.03 35.59
N PHE A 45 -23.59 30.15 36.93
CA PHE A 45 -24.16 31.31 37.62
C PHE A 45 -23.52 32.65 37.20
N GLU A 46 -22.23 32.61 36.88
CA GLU A 46 -21.41 33.74 36.41
C GLU A 46 -21.84 34.27 35.02
N ASP A 47 -22.47 33.43 34.20
CA ASP A 47 -22.95 33.78 32.85
C ASP A 47 -24.45 34.16 32.80
N LEU A 48 -25.16 34.05 33.92
CA LEU A 48 -26.60 34.31 34.02
C LEU A 48 -26.98 35.72 33.53
N GLU A 49 -26.12 36.72 33.78
CA GLU A 49 -26.36 38.12 33.42
C GLU A 49 -26.37 38.38 31.91
N LYS A 50 -25.73 37.50 31.11
CA LYS A 50 -25.69 37.65 29.64
C LYS A 50 -27.04 37.32 28.98
N VAL A 51 -27.84 36.45 29.60
CA VAL A 51 -29.15 36.02 29.06
C VAL A 51 -30.17 37.16 29.01
N PHE A 52 -30.01 38.19 29.85
CA PHE A 52 -30.97 39.29 29.99
C PHE A 52 -30.68 40.52 29.11
N LYS A 53 -29.53 40.60 28.42
CA LYS A 53 -29.09 41.85 27.75
C LYS A 53 -29.54 42.04 26.30
N ASP A 54 -29.89 40.98 25.58
CA ASP A 54 -30.26 41.05 24.16
C ASP A 54 -31.78 41.05 23.86
N GLY A 55 -32.62 41.20 24.89
CA GLY A 55 -34.07 41.32 24.70
C GLY A 55 -34.83 41.54 26.00
N GLY A 56 -35.09 42.81 26.34
CA GLY A 56 -35.64 43.24 27.63
C GLY A 56 -37.09 42.86 27.94
N LYS A 57 -37.42 41.56 27.90
CA LYS A 57 -38.69 40.96 28.34
C LYS A 57 -38.45 39.58 28.97
N GLY A 58 -37.93 39.57 30.18
CA GLY A 58 -37.86 38.39 31.04
C GLY A 58 -38.10 38.78 32.49
N VAL A 59 -39.03 38.12 33.17
CA VAL A 59 -39.25 38.26 34.62
C VAL A 59 -38.70 37.00 35.28
N PHE A 60 -37.84 37.17 36.28
CA PHE A 60 -37.33 36.03 37.05
C PHE A 60 -38.43 35.53 37.99
N LEU A 61 -38.79 34.27 37.86
CA LEU A 61 -39.93 33.69 38.55
C LEU A 61 -39.53 32.30 39.09
N PRO A 62 -39.74 31.99 40.38
CA PRO A 62 -39.57 30.65 40.91
C PRO A 62 -40.35 29.64 40.08
N TYR A 63 -39.76 28.48 39.78
CA TYR A 63 -40.35 27.50 38.86
C TYR A 63 -41.79 27.07 39.24
N ARG A 64 -42.11 27.08 40.54
CA ARG A 64 -43.45 26.87 41.06
C ARG A 64 -44.44 27.97 40.66
N GLU A 65 -44.08 29.23 40.86
CA GLU A 65 -44.90 30.38 40.44
C GLU A 65 -45.07 30.46 38.92
N PHE A 66 -44.07 30.01 38.16
CA PHE A 66 -44.20 29.86 36.70
C PHE A 66 -45.28 28.84 36.32
N LEU A 67 -45.29 27.66 36.95
CA LEU A 67 -46.33 26.66 36.71
C LEU A 67 -47.71 27.15 37.16
N ASP A 68 -47.80 27.85 38.29
CA ASP A 68 -49.06 28.39 38.80
C ASP A 68 -49.64 29.47 37.86
N LEU A 69 -48.83 30.45 37.41
CA LEU A 69 -49.26 31.47 36.43
C LEU A 69 -49.54 30.89 35.03
N TRP A 70 -48.74 29.92 34.58
CA TRP A 70 -48.96 29.24 33.30
C TRP A 70 -50.32 28.52 33.28
N ASN A 71 -50.64 27.82 34.37
CA ASN A 71 -51.93 27.15 34.53
C ASN A 71 -53.08 28.16 34.60
N GLU A 72 -52.94 29.27 35.33
CA GLU A 72 -54.02 30.25 35.48
C GLU A 72 -54.31 31.04 34.18
N LEU A 73 -53.27 31.41 33.42
CA LEU A 73 -53.40 32.15 32.16
C LEU A 73 -53.94 31.28 31.01
N THR A 74 -53.50 30.03 30.92
CA THR A 74 -53.89 29.15 29.80
C THR A 74 -55.34 28.67 29.92
N LEU A 75 -55.82 28.41 31.15
CA LEU A 75 -57.20 27.95 31.40
C LEU A 75 -58.27 29.07 31.32
N LYS A 76 -57.92 30.34 31.58
CA LYS A 76 -58.88 31.46 31.49
C LYS A 76 -59.08 31.99 30.07
N ARG A 77 -58.05 31.99 29.21
CA ARG A 77 -58.14 32.64 27.88
C ARG A 77 -58.83 31.83 26.79
N GLU A 78 -58.84 30.50 26.87
CA GLU A 78 -59.53 29.67 25.87
C GLU A 78 -61.07 29.65 26.01
N LYS A 79 -61.62 30.19 27.10
CA LYS A 79 -63.01 29.92 27.51
C LYS A 79 -64.04 30.93 26.98
N ASP A 80 -63.64 32.17 26.70
CA ASP A 80 -64.59 33.27 26.44
C ASP A 80 -64.71 33.70 24.96
N ASP A 81 -63.77 33.32 24.07
CA ASP A 81 -63.71 33.82 22.68
C ASP A 81 -63.80 32.74 21.57
N LYS A 82 -64.08 31.48 21.92
CA LYS A 82 -64.45 30.47 20.92
C LYS A 82 -65.96 30.58 20.63
N PRO A 83 -66.39 30.84 19.37
CA PRO A 83 -67.81 30.78 19.04
C PRO A 83 -68.34 29.37 19.32
N PRO A 84 -69.62 29.23 19.73
CA PRO A 84 -70.18 27.94 20.06
C PRO A 84 -70.08 26.99 18.86
N PRO A 85 -69.80 25.68 19.06
CA PRO A 85 -69.56 24.74 17.96
C PRO A 85 -70.81 24.48 17.08
N ALA A 86 -71.96 25.04 17.43
CA ALA A 86 -73.15 25.16 16.59
C ALA A 86 -73.83 26.51 16.85
N ASP A 87 -74.41 27.12 15.82
CA ASP A 87 -75.13 28.41 15.93
C ASP A 87 -76.43 28.28 16.78
N ALA A 88 -77.13 27.15 16.62
CA ALA A 88 -78.31 26.75 17.40
C ALA A 88 -78.47 25.21 17.39
N VAL A 89 -79.22 24.65 18.34
CA VAL A 89 -79.50 23.20 18.42
C VAL A 89 -80.93 22.89 18.86
N LEU A 90 -81.41 21.69 18.48
CA LEU A 90 -82.61 21.06 19.03
C LEU A 90 -82.23 20.38 20.36
N ALA A 91 -82.58 20.99 21.48
CA ALA A 91 -82.19 20.52 22.81
C ALA A 91 -83.01 19.31 23.28
N ARG A 92 -84.34 19.36 23.11
CA ARG A 92 -85.29 18.32 23.54
C ARG A 92 -86.47 18.24 22.57
N ALA A 93 -86.97 17.04 22.32
CA ALA A 93 -88.22 16.84 21.60
C ALA A 93 -89.07 15.75 22.26
N GLU A 94 -90.33 16.07 22.56
CA GLU A 94 -91.29 15.14 23.16
C GLU A 94 -92.50 15.00 22.25
N TYR A 95 -92.86 13.76 21.94
CA TYR A 95 -93.94 13.41 21.03
C TYR A 95 -94.95 12.55 21.77
N THR A 96 -96.15 13.07 22.02
CA THR A 96 -97.27 12.34 22.61
C THR A 96 -98.29 12.03 21.54
N GLY A 97 -98.63 10.75 21.37
CA GLY A 97 -99.38 10.27 20.22
C GLY A 97 -100.57 9.38 20.55
N ARG A 98 -101.55 9.36 19.64
CA ARG A 98 -102.68 8.43 19.67
C ARG A 98 -103.00 7.91 18.27
N VAL A 99 -103.30 6.62 18.18
CA VAL A 99 -103.76 5.98 16.95
C VAL A 99 -105.28 6.15 16.84
N GLU A 100 -105.74 6.82 15.79
CA GLU A 100 -107.17 7.00 15.46
C GLU A 100 -107.43 6.56 14.01
N GLY A 101 -108.22 5.50 13.84
CA GLY A 101 -108.51 4.91 12.52
C GLY A 101 -107.26 4.34 11.84
N GLU A 102 -106.85 4.96 10.74
CA GLU A 102 -105.65 4.60 9.95
C GLU A 102 -104.55 5.68 10.03
N SER A 103 -104.66 6.61 10.99
CA SER A 103 -103.66 7.67 11.20
C SER A 103 -103.14 7.66 12.64
N LEU A 104 -101.86 7.99 12.77
CA LEU A 104 -101.22 8.35 14.03
C LEU A 104 -101.17 9.87 14.11
N ILE A 105 -101.82 10.43 15.12
CA ILE A 105 -101.77 11.87 15.45
C ILE A 105 -100.74 12.03 16.57
N LEU A 106 -99.79 12.95 16.40
CA LEU A 106 -98.74 13.28 17.36
C LEU A 106 -98.79 14.76 17.71
N ASP A 107 -98.93 15.07 18.99
CA ASP A 107 -98.64 16.39 19.54
C ASP A 107 -97.14 16.44 19.92
N ALA A 108 -96.40 17.38 19.36
CA ALA A 108 -94.95 17.49 19.47
C ALA A 108 -94.55 18.79 20.16
N LYS A 109 -93.85 18.70 21.30
CA LYS A 109 -93.27 19.82 22.04
C LYS A 109 -91.75 19.79 21.88
N ILE A 110 -91.20 20.82 21.24
CA ILE A 110 -89.80 20.85 20.80
C ILE A 110 -89.12 22.09 21.37
N THR A 111 -88.04 21.90 22.12
CA THR A 111 -87.21 22.99 22.67
C THR A 111 -85.97 23.20 21.80
N VAL A 112 -85.79 24.44 21.33
CA VAL A 112 -84.68 24.88 20.49
C VAL A 112 -83.86 25.92 21.25
N GLU A 113 -82.53 25.82 21.21
CA GLU A 113 -81.65 26.81 21.84
C GLU A 113 -80.73 27.46 20.78
N SER A 114 -80.81 28.78 20.66
CA SER A 114 -79.93 29.60 19.81
C SER A 114 -78.80 30.17 20.66
N PHE A 115 -77.55 29.89 20.28
CA PHE A 115 -76.36 30.32 21.02
C PHE A 115 -75.72 31.61 20.47
N LYS A 116 -76.04 31.94 19.22
CA LYS A 116 -75.53 33.10 18.47
C LYS A 116 -76.43 34.32 18.63
N LYS A 117 -75.83 35.51 18.68
CA LYS A 117 -76.57 36.78 18.65
C LYS A 117 -76.91 37.13 17.19
N GLY A 118 -78.20 37.16 16.86
CA GLY A 118 -78.72 37.45 15.52
C GLY A 118 -79.53 36.28 14.95
N TRP A 119 -80.04 36.44 13.72
CA TRP A 119 -80.88 35.45 13.07
C TRP A 119 -80.12 34.14 12.77
N VAL A 120 -80.67 33.01 13.21
CA VAL A 120 -80.17 31.66 12.91
C VAL A 120 -81.27 30.85 12.23
N LEU A 121 -80.94 30.17 11.12
CA LEU A 121 -81.84 29.22 10.46
C LEU A 121 -81.43 27.80 10.83
N LEU A 122 -82.34 27.04 11.44
CA LEU A 122 -82.12 25.69 11.93
C LEU A 122 -83.07 24.71 11.21
N PRO A 123 -82.58 23.67 10.51
CA PRO A 123 -83.45 22.71 9.86
C PRO A 123 -84.14 21.80 10.87
N LEU A 124 -85.47 21.69 10.76
CA LEU A 124 -86.29 20.89 11.69
C LEU A 124 -86.45 19.45 11.18
N VAL A 125 -86.84 19.28 9.90
CA VAL A 125 -86.83 18.01 9.17
C VAL A 125 -86.42 18.25 7.72
N THR A 126 -85.52 17.44 7.18
CA THR A 126 -84.89 17.68 5.87
C THR A 126 -85.52 16.94 4.69
N THR A 127 -86.27 15.86 4.93
CA THR A 127 -86.76 14.94 3.89
C THR A 127 -87.92 14.11 4.43
N ASN A 128 -88.92 13.76 3.61
CA ASN A 128 -90.06 12.90 3.98
C ASN A 128 -90.68 13.21 5.36
N ALA A 129 -90.84 14.50 5.69
CA ALA A 129 -91.49 14.90 6.94
C ALA A 129 -92.97 14.47 6.96
N PRO A 130 -93.50 13.94 8.09
CA PRO A 130 -94.93 13.76 8.26
C PRO A 130 -95.67 15.10 8.25
N ALA A 131 -96.96 15.10 7.91
CA ALA A 131 -97.70 16.33 7.65
C ALA A 131 -97.93 17.13 8.95
N ILE A 132 -97.53 18.40 8.96
CA ILE A 132 -97.80 19.33 10.07
C ILE A 132 -99.14 20.02 9.79
N GLY A 133 -100.14 19.79 10.64
CA GLY A 133 -101.48 20.38 10.51
C GLY A 133 -101.65 21.69 11.28
N GLU A 134 -101.03 21.82 12.45
CA GLU A 134 -101.08 23.01 13.31
C GLU A 134 -99.65 23.29 13.85
N ALA A 135 -99.29 24.57 14.01
CA ALA A 135 -97.96 24.96 14.49
C ALA A 135 -98.01 26.28 15.29
N GLU A 136 -97.60 26.23 16.55
CA GLU A 136 -97.43 27.38 17.44
C GLU A 136 -95.95 27.52 17.80
N THR A 137 -95.33 28.64 17.41
CA THR A 137 -93.86 28.80 17.41
C THR A 137 -93.36 30.06 18.13
N GLY A 138 -94.27 30.83 18.73
CA GLY A 138 -93.94 32.03 19.51
C GLY A 138 -93.19 33.07 18.69
N LYS A 139 -91.96 33.41 19.12
CA LYS A 139 -91.06 34.34 18.42
C LYS A 139 -90.29 33.70 17.25
N ALA A 140 -90.25 32.38 17.17
CA ALA A 140 -89.58 31.69 16.07
C ALA A 140 -90.52 31.59 14.85
N VAL A 141 -89.96 31.53 13.64
CA VAL A 141 -90.77 31.44 12.40
C VAL A 141 -90.54 30.10 11.72
N LEU A 142 -91.59 29.30 11.59
CA LEU A 142 -91.58 28.04 10.83
C LEU A 142 -91.65 28.34 9.33
N ARG A 143 -90.67 27.83 8.57
CA ARG A 143 -90.59 27.91 7.11
C ARG A 143 -90.72 26.50 6.52
N MET A 144 -91.84 26.25 5.85
CA MET A 144 -92.05 25.01 5.11
C MET A 144 -91.19 24.98 3.84
N LYS A 145 -90.75 23.78 3.44
CA LYS A 145 -90.05 23.50 2.18
C LYS A 145 -90.48 22.17 1.60
N GLU A 146 -90.11 21.89 0.35
CA GLU A 146 -90.46 20.63 -0.29
C GLU A 146 -89.91 19.43 0.50
N GLY A 147 -90.79 18.57 1.00
CA GLY A 147 -90.46 17.40 1.82
C GLY A 147 -89.97 17.68 3.25
N GLY A 148 -90.02 18.93 3.76
CA GLY A 148 -89.45 19.27 5.07
C GLY A 148 -89.86 20.64 5.65
N ALA A 149 -89.22 21.02 6.75
CA ALA A 149 -89.43 22.31 7.41
C ALA A 149 -88.16 22.80 8.12
N ASP A 150 -87.94 24.11 8.12
CA ASP A 150 -86.86 24.82 8.81
C ASP A 150 -87.45 25.86 9.78
N VAL A 151 -86.72 26.25 10.82
CA VAL A 151 -87.14 27.30 11.76
C VAL A 151 -86.11 28.42 11.81
N LEU A 152 -86.60 29.65 11.77
CA LEU A 152 -85.81 30.88 11.94
C LEU A 152 -85.94 31.39 13.37
N LEU A 153 -84.79 31.61 14.01
CA LEU A 153 -84.63 32.04 15.40
C LEU A 153 -84.02 33.46 15.38
N PRO A 154 -84.74 34.52 15.80
CA PRO A 154 -84.29 35.91 15.62
C PRO A 154 -83.16 36.36 16.55
N GLU A 155 -83.11 35.83 17.77
CA GLU A 155 -82.19 36.24 18.83
C GLU A 155 -81.61 35.04 19.62
N LYS A 156 -80.53 35.29 20.39
CA LYS A 156 -79.93 34.30 21.29
C LYS A 156 -80.91 33.96 22.42
N GLY A 157 -81.21 32.69 22.64
CA GLY A 157 -82.15 32.26 23.68
C GLY A 157 -82.78 30.90 23.40
N SER A 158 -83.65 30.46 24.31
CA SER A 158 -84.44 29.24 24.19
C SER A 158 -85.84 29.53 23.65
N TYR A 159 -86.33 28.65 22.78
CA TYR A 159 -87.62 28.73 22.10
C TYR A 159 -88.35 27.39 22.26
N GLU A 160 -89.68 27.45 22.35
CA GLU A 160 -90.54 26.27 22.35
C GLU A 160 -91.44 26.29 21.11
N LEU A 161 -91.53 25.15 20.44
CA LEU A 161 -92.36 24.93 19.26
C LEU A 161 -93.34 23.80 19.58
N ASN A 162 -94.63 24.08 19.47
CA ASN A 162 -95.69 23.09 19.64
C ASN A 162 -96.31 22.80 18.26
N LEU A 163 -96.14 21.58 17.77
CA LEU A 163 -96.54 21.16 16.42
C LEU A 163 -97.48 19.96 16.49
N LYS A 164 -98.49 19.93 15.62
CA LYS A 164 -99.42 18.80 15.49
C LYS A 164 -99.19 18.07 14.19
N ILE A 165 -98.80 16.81 14.29
CA ILE A 165 -98.21 16.02 13.22
C ILE A 165 -99.08 14.80 12.93
N TYR A 166 -99.32 14.54 11.64
CA TYR A 166 -100.16 13.44 11.16
C TYR A 166 -99.32 12.47 10.30
N ALA A 167 -99.36 11.18 10.65
CA ALA A 167 -98.65 10.12 9.93
C ALA A 167 -99.58 8.94 9.58
N PRO A 168 -99.59 8.45 8.32
CA PRO A 168 -100.45 7.34 7.91
C PRO A 168 -99.92 5.98 8.40
N ILE A 169 -100.83 5.12 8.84
CA ILE A 169 -100.52 3.75 9.29
C ILE A 169 -100.81 2.78 8.15
N LYS A 170 -99.82 1.96 7.77
CA LYS A 170 -99.96 0.90 6.77
C LYS A 170 -100.19 -0.45 7.48
N ARG A 171 -101.02 -1.32 6.91
CA ARG A 171 -101.26 -2.69 7.39
C ARG A 171 -100.64 -3.69 6.43
N SER A 172 -99.86 -4.65 6.95
CA SER A 172 -99.28 -5.77 6.19
C SER A 172 -99.11 -6.98 7.11
N ASP A 173 -99.45 -8.18 6.63
CA ASP A 173 -99.16 -9.46 7.30
C ASP A 173 -99.60 -9.52 8.79
N GLY A 174 -100.79 -9.01 9.09
CA GLY A 174 -101.34 -8.98 10.44
C GLY A 174 -100.66 -8.00 11.42
N ARG A 175 -99.68 -7.21 10.95
CA ARG A 175 -99.05 -6.12 11.71
C ARG A 175 -99.44 -4.76 11.15
N GLN A 176 -99.57 -3.78 12.03
CA GLN A 176 -99.72 -2.37 11.68
C GLN A 176 -98.35 -1.71 11.75
N ARG A 177 -98.09 -0.72 10.90
CA ARG A 177 -96.76 -0.10 10.75
C ARG A 177 -96.88 1.39 10.44
N VAL A 178 -96.07 2.20 11.10
CA VAL A 178 -95.91 3.64 10.81
C VAL A 178 -94.44 3.96 10.61
N SER A 179 -94.14 4.85 9.66
CA SER A 179 -92.79 5.36 9.40
C SER A 179 -92.76 6.84 9.75
N LEU A 180 -91.96 7.21 10.74
CA LEU A 180 -91.90 8.55 11.32
C LEU A 180 -90.50 9.14 11.09
N ASN A 181 -90.40 10.25 10.36
CA ASN A 181 -89.16 11.03 10.27
C ASN A 181 -89.35 12.34 11.06
N LEU A 182 -88.96 12.32 12.33
CA LEU A 182 -89.25 13.40 13.29
C LEU A 182 -88.01 14.29 13.54
N PRO A 183 -88.21 15.55 13.98
CA PRO A 183 -87.12 16.43 14.39
C PRO A 183 -86.16 15.80 15.39
N ARG A 184 -84.86 15.95 15.12
CA ARG A 184 -83.76 15.29 15.85
C ARG A 184 -83.26 16.17 16.99
N ALA A 185 -83.60 15.84 18.23
CA ALA A 185 -83.05 16.48 19.42
C ALA A 185 -82.04 15.59 20.16
N ALA A 186 -81.23 16.17 21.05
CA ALA A 186 -80.29 15.44 21.89
C ALA A 186 -80.97 14.36 22.77
N VAL A 187 -82.20 14.63 23.21
CA VAL A 187 -83.12 13.63 23.77
C VAL A 187 -84.46 13.74 23.05
N SER A 188 -84.84 12.68 22.32
CA SER A 188 -86.14 12.57 21.67
C SER A 188 -86.95 11.43 22.31
N ARG A 189 -88.11 11.74 22.88
CA ARG A 189 -89.01 10.77 23.52
C ARG A 189 -90.31 10.66 22.73
N LEU A 190 -90.71 9.44 22.39
CA LEU A 190 -91.99 9.13 21.77
C LEU A 190 -92.84 8.30 22.74
N SER A 191 -94.09 8.71 22.94
CA SER A 191 -95.08 8.02 23.75
C SER A 191 -96.39 7.92 22.98
N ILE A 192 -96.80 6.72 22.56
CA ILE A 192 -98.01 6.51 21.75
C ILE A 192 -98.99 5.60 22.49
N ALA A 193 -100.26 5.99 22.55
CA ALA A 193 -101.36 5.11 22.95
C ALA A 193 -101.91 4.35 21.72
N VAL A 194 -101.75 3.03 21.72
CA VAL A 194 -102.21 2.12 20.65
C VAL A 194 -103.38 1.27 21.16
N PRO A 195 -104.53 1.21 20.47
CA PRO A 195 -105.64 0.33 20.84
C PRO A 195 -105.26 -1.16 20.80
N GLY A 196 -105.67 -1.91 21.85
CA GLY A 196 -105.41 -3.34 21.99
C GLY A 196 -104.35 -3.68 23.03
N GLU A 197 -104.40 -4.93 23.51
CA GLU A 197 -103.53 -5.48 24.56
C GLU A 197 -102.72 -6.67 24.00
N GLY A 198 -101.61 -7.04 24.66
CA GLY A 198 -100.78 -8.18 24.23
C GLY A 198 -100.04 -7.96 22.90
N LEU A 199 -99.86 -6.70 22.48
CA LEU A 199 -99.17 -6.34 21.24
C LEU A 199 -97.64 -6.44 21.40
N GLU A 200 -96.99 -7.13 20.46
CA GLU A 200 -95.53 -7.13 20.31
C GLU A 200 -95.11 -5.97 19.40
N PHE A 201 -94.14 -5.17 19.84
CA PHE A 201 -93.61 -4.02 19.08
C PHE A 201 -92.22 -4.33 18.51
N THR A 202 -91.99 -3.92 17.27
CA THR A 202 -90.69 -3.98 16.59
C THR A 202 -90.34 -2.59 16.07
N LEU A 203 -89.16 -2.09 16.45
CA LEU A 203 -88.60 -0.82 15.99
C LEU A 203 -87.46 -1.07 15.00
N ASN A 204 -87.36 -0.22 14.00
CA ASN A 204 -86.24 -0.18 13.06
C ASN A 204 -85.81 1.29 12.84
N PRO A 205 -84.58 1.69 13.22
CA PRO A 205 -83.55 0.90 13.89
C PRO A 205 -83.98 0.41 15.28
N ALA A 206 -83.41 -0.71 15.74
CA ALA A 206 -83.76 -1.29 17.03
C ALA A 206 -83.37 -0.35 18.19
N ALA A 207 -84.34 -0.02 19.04
CA ALA A 207 -84.15 0.79 20.24
C ALA A 207 -84.93 0.21 21.42
N ALA A 208 -84.46 0.47 22.64
CA ALA A 208 -85.14 0.05 23.86
C ALA A 208 -86.46 0.81 24.02
N TYR A 209 -87.53 0.07 24.32
CA TYR A 209 -88.86 0.59 24.55
C TYR A 209 -89.50 -0.06 25.79
N THR A 210 -90.52 0.58 26.33
CA THR A 210 -91.40 0.04 27.36
C THR A 210 -92.84 0.06 26.88
N THR A 211 -93.61 -0.95 27.29
CA THR A 211 -95.05 -1.03 27.08
C THR A 211 -95.76 -1.19 28.41
N GLN A 212 -96.81 -0.41 28.63
CA GLN A 212 -97.72 -0.55 29.76
C GLN A 212 -99.15 -0.64 29.22
N VAL A 213 -99.95 -1.57 29.75
CA VAL A 213 -101.36 -1.71 29.37
C VAL A 213 -102.20 -0.90 30.36
N ALA A 214 -103.01 0.01 29.84
CA ALA A 214 -103.93 0.83 30.63
C ALA A 214 -105.21 1.11 29.80
N GLU A 215 -106.38 0.97 30.42
CA GLU A 215 -107.69 1.29 29.81
C GLU A 215 -107.93 0.69 28.41
N GLY A 216 -107.55 -0.58 28.20
CA GLY A 216 -107.74 -1.29 26.91
C GLY A 216 -106.81 -0.83 25.78
N LYS A 217 -105.79 -0.04 26.10
CA LYS A 217 -104.76 0.45 25.18
C LYS A 217 -103.37 0.05 25.68
N THR A 218 -102.48 -0.29 24.75
CA THR A 218 -101.05 -0.40 25.05
C THR A 218 -100.40 0.96 24.88
N GLN A 219 -99.94 1.53 25.98
CA GLN A 219 -99.10 2.72 26.00
C GLN A 219 -97.65 2.29 25.73
N PHE A 220 -97.15 2.67 24.56
CA PHE A 220 -95.79 2.43 24.11
C PHE A 220 -94.94 3.67 24.35
N SER A 221 -93.76 3.54 24.98
CA SER A 221 -92.80 4.63 25.17
C SER A 221 -91.41 4.17 24.72
N CYS A 222 -90.74 4.95 23.87
CA CYS A 222 -89.34 4.74 23.52
C CYS A 222 -88.55 6.05 23.52
N PHE A 223 -87.23 5.90 23.66
CA PHE A 223 -86.27 6.98 23.41
C PHE A 223 -85.51 6.66 22.13
N PHE A 224 -85.55 7.57 21.18
CA PHE A 224 -84.75 7.50 19.97
C PHE A 224 -83.74 8.64 20.02
N GLY A 225 -82.47 8.31 19.81
CA GLY A 225 -81.38 9.28 19.84
C GLY A 225 -81.32 10.12 18.56
N SER A 226 -80.12 10.30 18.02
CA SER A 226 -79.88 11.04 16.76
C SER A 226 -80.47 10.38 15.49
N GLY A 227 -81.12 9.22 15.59
CA GLY A 227 -81.73 8.49 14.48
C GLY A 227 -83.11 9.05 14.11
N GLY A 228 -83.15 9.98 13.14
CA GLY A 228 -84.38 10.73 12.82
C GLY A 228 -85.52 9.94 12.18
N ALA A 229 -85.25 8.85 11.47
CA ALA A 229 -86.26 7.98 10.88
C ALA A 229 -86.46 6.75 11.77
N GLN A 230 -87.70 6.54 12.23
CA GLN A 230 -88.12 5.41 13.06
C GLN A 230 -89.30 4.71 12.38
N GLU A 231 -89.14 3.45 12.05
CA GLU A 231 -90.22 2.57 11.60
C GLU A 231 -90.68 1.73 12.79
N ILE A 232 -91.94 1.89 13.18
CA ILE A 232 -92.55 1.21 14.33
C ILE A 232 -93.66 0.32 13.79
N ALA A 233 -93.58 -0.97 14.06
CA ALA A 233 -94.61 -1.93 13.72
C ALA A 233 -95.08 -2.71 14.96
N TRP A 234 -96.37 -3.04 15.03
CA TRP A 234 -96.98 -3.78 16.13
C TRP A 234 -98.02 -4.79 15.64
N GLY A 235 -98.19 -5.87 16.39
CA GLY A 235 -99.23 -6.88 16.15
C GLY A 235 -99.19 -8.01 17.18
N ALA A 236 -100.02 -9.03 16.99
CA ALA A 236 -100.02 -10.20 17.87
C ALA A 236 -98.69 -11.00 17.76
N ALA A 237 -98.20 -11.50 18.89
CA ALA A 237 -97.00 -12.34 18.95
C ALA A 237 -97.23 -13.68 18.21
N GLN A 238 -96.26 -14.09 17.38
CA GLN A 238 -96.28 -15.37 16.68
C GLN A 238 -95.20 -16.31 17.22
N ALA A 239 -95.59 -17.57 17.48
CA ALA A 239 -94.65 -18.62 17.88
C ALA A 239 -93.87 -19.13 16.66
N VAL A 240 -92.53 -19.09 16.72
CA VAL A 240 -91.63 -19.52 15.63
C VAL A 240 -90.99 -20.87 15.96
N THR A 241 -91.20 -21.84 15.07
CA THR A 241 -90.65 -23.20 15.18
C THR A 241 -89.15 -23.22 14.85
N GLN A 242 -88.33 -23.89 15.66
CA GLN A 242 -86.87 -23.92 15.50
C GLN A 242 -86.42 -24.81 14.32
N MET A 243 -85.43 -24.36 13.55
CA MET A 243 -84.69 -25.16 12.56
C MET A 243 -83.27 -25.47 13.05
N GLN A 244 -82.71 -26.60 12.62
CA GLN A 244 -81.33 -27.00 12.94
C GLN A 244 -80.28 -26.09 12.26
N PRO A 245 -79.15 -25.79 12.94
CA PRO A 245 -78.05 -24.98 12.39
C PRO A 245 -77.30 -25.72 11.27
N LEU A 246 -76.71 -24.96 10.34
CA LEU A 246 -75.80 -25.47 9.31
C LEU A 246 -74.40 -24.90 9.58
N VAL A 247 -73.47 -25.77 9.97
CA VAL A 247 -72.11 -25.40 10.36
C VAL A 247 -71.10 -26.01 9.39
N LEU A 248 -70.17 -25.20 8.90
CA LEU A 248 -68.98 -25.64 8.17
C LEU A 248 -67.75 -25.37 9.04
N ALA A 249 -66.74 -26.24 8.99
CA ALA A 249 -65.53 -26.07 9.78
C ALA A 249 -64.24 -26.40 8.99
N SER A 250 -63.18 -25.65 9.27
CA SER A 250 -61.83 -25.92 8.79
C SER A 250 -60.81 -25.88 9.93
N THR A 251 -60.02 -26.95 10.08
CA THR A 251 -59.02 -27.10 11.13
C THR A 251 -57.61 -27.08 10.57
N LYS A 252 -56.76 -26.18 11.08
CA LYS A 252 -55.30 -26.23 10.87
C LYS A 252 -54.66 -26.74 12.15
N MET A 253 -53.90 -27.82 12.05
CA MET A 253 -53.30 -28.51 13.18
C MET A 253 -51.79 -28.57 13.03
N THR A 254 -51.05 -28.14 14.05
CA THR A 254 -49.60 -28.27 14.13
C THR A 254 -49.28 -29.20 15.29
N THR A 255 -48.71 -30.37 14.99
CA THR A 255 -48.27 -31.35 16.00
C THR A 255 -46.74 -31.32 16.07
N ARG A 256 -46.22 -31.12 17.28
CA ARG A 256 -44.80 -31.14 17.61
C ARG A 256 -44.49 -32.35 18.47
N ILE A 257 -43.55 -33.17 18.00
CA ILE A 257 -43.13 -34.42 18.65
C ILE A 257 -41.80 -34.14 19.36
N GLY A 258 -41.85 -34.08 20.69
CA GLY A 258 -40.66 -33.97 21.54
C GLY A 258 -40.26 -35.31 22.16
N VAL A 259 -39.19 -35.28 22.96
CA VAL A 259 -38.65 -36.49 23.62
C VAL A 259 -39.61 -37.05 24.68
N ALA A 260 -40.31 -36.18 25.42
CA ALA A 260 -41.16 -36.56 26.55
C ALA A 260 -42.66 -36.30 26.33
N SER A 261 -43.04 -35.53 25.32
CA SER A 261 -44.46 -35.25 25.01
C SER A 261 -44.69 -34.90 23.54
N VAL A 262 -45.95 -35.03 23.13
CA VAL A 262 -46.45 -34.65 21.82
C VAL A 262 -47.48 -33.54 22.04
N SER A 263 -47.12 -32.32 21.70
CA SER A 263 -47.99 -31.15 21.79
C SER A 263 -48.68 -30.91 20.45
N THR A 264 -49.95 -30.52 20.49
CA THR A 264 -50.72 -30.19 19.30
C THR A 264 -51.52 -28.91 19.49
N GLN A 265 -51.30 -27.93 18.61
CA GLN A 265 -52.16 -26.76 18.48
C GLN A 265 -53.12 -26.97 17.31
N ALA A 266 -54.41 -26.78 17.54
CA ALA A 266 -55.44 -26.80 16.51
C ALA A 266 -56.16 -25.44 16.46
N ASP A 267 -56.01 -24.73 15.34
CA ASP A 267 -56.76 -23.52 15.00
C ASP A 267 -57.98 -23.95 14.16
N ILE A 268 -59.19 -23.82 14.72
CA ILE A 268 -60.46 -24.23 14.12
C ILE A 268 -61.27 -22.97 13.75
N ALA A 269 -61.61 -22.83 12.47
CA ALA A 269 -62.53 -21.81 11.99
C ALA A 269 -63.89 -22.44 11.67
N TYR A 270 -64.94 -21.90 12.29
CA TYR A 270 -66.34 -22.26 12.09
C TYR A 270 -67.03 -21.19 11.23
N ARG A 271 -68.01 -21.62 10.43
CA ARG A 271 -68.88 -20.77 9.62
C ARG A 271 -70.33 -21.26 9.74
N ILE A 272 -71.17 -20.46 10.39
CA ILE A 272 -72.54 -20.80 10.80
C ILE A 272 -73.55 -20.10 9.90
N LEU A 273 -74.21 -20.86 9.00
CA LEU A 273 -74.97 -20.29 7.87
C LEU A 273 -76.49 -20.17 8.08
N ARG A 274 -77.06 -20.78 9.14
CA ARG A 274 -78.52 -20.81 9.38
C ARG A 274 -78.90 -20.30 10.77
N SER A 275 -79.25 -21.20 11.69
CA SER A 275 -79.62 -20.86 13.06
C SER A 275 -78.37 -20.49 13.86
N PRO A 276 -78.43 -19.47 14.74
CA PRO A 276 -77.34 -19.15 15.66
C PRO A 276 -77.02 -20.33 16.59
N VAL A 277 -75.74 -20.51 16.91
CA VAL A 277 -75.26 -21.59 17.78
C VAL A 277 -74.79 -21.02 19.11
N ALA A 278 -75.34 -21.52 20.22
CA ALA A 278 -74.97 -21.10 21.59
C ALA A 278 -73.93 -22.02 22.25
N GLU A 279 -73.81 -23.26 21.77
CA GLU A 279 -72.94 -24.30 22.32
C GLU A 279 -72.21 -25.01 21.18
N LEU A 280 -70.89 -25.08 21.25
CA LEU A 280 -70.05 -25.84 20.31
C LEU A 280 -69.52 -27.10 21.00
N GLN A 281 -69.56 -28.23 20.30
CA GLN A 281 -69.11 -29.52 20.83
C GLN A 281 -68.01 -30.12 19.94
N ILE A 282 -66.91 -30.54 20.57
CA ILE A 282 -65.75 -31.15 19.92
C ILE A 282 -65.43 -32.45 20.65
N LYS A 283 -65.35 -33.56 19.91
CA LYS A 283 -64.84 -34.82 20.48
C LYS A 283 -63.33 -34.87 20.32
N LEU A 284 -62.67 -35.32 21.38
CA LEU A 284 -61.22 -35.45 21.51
C LEU A 284 -60.89 -36.82 22.10
N PRO A 285 -59.71 -37.42 21.82
CA PRO A 285 -59.31 -38.66 22.46
C PRO A 285 -59.15 -38.45 23.97
N VAL A 286 -59.51 -39.44 24.79
CA VAL A 286 -59.32 -39.38 26.26
C VAL A 286 -57.83 -39.26 26.62
N THR A 287 -56.95 -39.83 25.80
CA THR A 287 -55.48 -39.81 25.92
C THR A 287 -54.81 -38.46 25.68
N GLN A 288 -55.56 -37.42 25.30
CA GLN A 288 -55.05 -36.07 25.03
C GLN A 288 -55.49 -35.13 26.17
N GLU A 289 -54.56 -34.53 26.89
CA GLU A 289 -54.87 -33.47 27.86
C GLU A 289 -55.21 -32.16 27.12
N VAL A 290 -56.11 -31.35 27.70
CA VAL A 290 -56.53 -30.06 27.12
C VAL A 290 -55.89 -28.96 27.95
N LEU A 291 -54.83 -28.34 27.43
CA LEU A 291 -54.08 -27.29 28.12
C LEU A 291 -54.75 -25.92 28.03
N GLY A 292 -55.47 -25.65 26.94
CA GLY A 292 -56.09 -24.35 26.70
C GLY A 292 -57.13 -24.34 25.59
N VAL A 293 -58.17 -23.54 25.80
CA VAL A 293 -59.28 -23.30 24.86
C VAL A 293 -59.48 -21.78 24.76
N THR A 294 -59.24 -21.21 23.59
CA THR A 294 -59.23 -19.74 23.39
C THR A 294 -60.09 -19.33 22.21
N GLY A 295 -61.02 -18.40 22.41
CA GLY A 295 -61.89 -17.85 21.37
C GLY A 295 -62.65 -16.63 21.89
N ALA A 296 -63.04 -15.71 20.99
CA ALA A 296 -63.70 -14.47 21.37
C ALA A 296 -65.17 -14.70 21.77
N GLY A 297 -65.55 -14.36 22.99
CA GLY A 297 -66.92 -14.54 23.49
C GLY A 297 -67.24 -15.96 24.02
N ILE A 298 -66.23 -16.75 24.39
CA ILE A 298 -66.45 -17.96 25.20
C ILE A 298 -66.84 -17.53 26.62
N LYS A 299 -67.96 -18.05 27.12
CA LYS A 299 -68.42 -17.86 28.50
C LYS A 299 -67.77 -18.86 29.44
N GLU A 300 -67.79 -20.14 29.05
CA GLU A 300 -67.22 -21.26 29.79
C GLU A 300 -66.93 -22.41 28.82
N TRP A 301 -66.06 -23.33 29.24
CA TRP A 301 -65.91 -24.63 28.59
C TRP A 301 -65.81 -25.72 29.66
N LYS A 302 -66.28 -26.92 29.32
CA LYS A 302 -66.29 -28.09 30.21
C LYS A 302 -65.99 -29.35 29.40
N ILE A 303 -65.36 -30.32 30.06
CA ILE A 303 -65.10 -31.64 29.48
C ILE A 303 -66.14 -32.60 30.04
N ASN A 304 -67.01 -33.12 29.18
CA ASN A 304 -67.91 -34.20 29.52
C ASN A 304 -67.15 -35.53 29.38
N SER A 305 -67.10 -36.30 30.47
CA SER A 305 -66.42 -37.59 30.55
C SER A 305 -66.96 -38.60 29.53
N ALA A 306 -66.06 -39.42 28.99
CA ALA A 306 -66.41 -40.53 28.10
C ALA A 306 -67.24 -41.60 28.83
N PRO A 307 -68.16 -42.31 28.15
CA PRO A 307 -68.69 -43.57 28.66
C PRO A 307 -67.56 -44.60 28.80
N ALA A 308 -67.72 -45.57 29.71
CA ALA A 308 -66.71 -46.58 30.00
C ALA A 308 -66.41 -47.46 28.77
N ALA A 309 -65.31 -47.16 28.07
CA ALA A 309 -64.85 -47.90 26.90
C ALA A 309 -63.77 -48.92 27.29
N ALA A 310 -63.83 -50.12 26.69
CA ALA A 310 -62.86 -51.19 26.95
C ALA A 310 -61.42 -50.89 26.46
N ASN A 311 -61.23 -49.83 25.67
CA ASN A 311 -59.92 -49.40 25.17
C ASN A 311 -59.78 -47.87 25.25
N LEU A 312 -58.83 -47.41 26.07
CA LEU A 312 -58.53 -45.98 26.28
C LEU A 312 -58.02 -45.27 25.02
N GLU A 313 -57.35 -45.98 24.10
CA GLU A 313 -56.87 -45.44 22.81
C GLU A 313 -58.00 -45.17 21.81
N GLN A 314 -59.22 -45.66 22.07
CA GLN A 314 -60.42 -45.44 21.25
C GLN A 314 -61.51 -44.62 21.98
N ALA A 315 -61.32 -44.35 23.28
CA ALA A 315 -62.27 -43.56 24.06
C ALA A 315 -62.21 -42.08 23.63
N GLN A 316 -63.38 -41.48 23.36
CA GLN A 316 -63.53 -40.06 23.08
C GLN A 316 -64.24 -39.34 24.24
N LYS A 317 -63.72 -38.18 24.64
CA LYS A 317 -64.36 -37.21 25.55
C LYS A 317 -64.88 -36.01 24.76
N THR A 318 -65.95 -35.38 25.22
CA THR A 318 -66.55 -34.22 24.53
C THR A 318 -66.20 -32.94 25.26
N LEU A 319 -65.44 -32.06 24.60
CA LEU A 319 -65.26 -30.68 24.99
C LEU A 319 -66.49 -29.88 24.56
N VAL A 320 -67.20 -29.32 25.54
CA VAL A 320 -68.39 -28.48 25.34
C VAL A 320 -68.03 -27.04 25.65
N ILE A 321 -68.30 -26.13 24.73
CA ILE A 321 -67.93 -24.72 24.78
C ILE A 321 -69.20 -23.88 24.71
N THR A 322 -69.53 -23.20 25.80
CA THR A 322 -70.70 -22.33 25.92
C THR A 322 -70.29 -20.90 25.52
N LEU A 323 -71.00 -20.30 24.57
CA LEU A 323 -70.73 -18.92 24.12
C LEU A 323 -71.55 -17.91 24.95
N GLU A 324 -71.02 -16.70 25.14
CA GLU A 324 -71.70 -15.61 25.87
C GLU A 324 -73.01 -15.20 25.17
N LYS A 325 -72.99 -15.21 23.83
CA LYS A 325 -74.12 -14.90 22.96
C LYS A 325 -74.15 -15.94 21.82
N PRO A 326 -75.32 -16.39 21.35
CA PRO A 326 -75.42 -17.29 20.21
C PRO A 326 -74.79 -16.65 18.96
N VAL A 327 -73.81 -17.32 18.36
CA VAL A 327 -73.08 -16.80 17.19
C VAL A 327 -73.77 -17.24 15.90
N ARG A 328 -73.88 -16.29 14.97
CA ARG A 328 -74.25 -16.47 13.57
C ARG A 328 -73.06 -15.95 12.77
N ASP A 329 -72.77 -16.54 11.61
CA ASP A 329 -71.58 -16.29 10.78
C ASP A 329 -70.28 -16.93 11.33
N ASP A 330 -69.13 -16.26 11.27
CA ASP A 330 -67.81 -16.87 11.45
C ASP A 330 -67.32 -16.82 12.92
N PHE A 331 -66.69 -17.91 13.40
CA PHE A 331 -66.12 -18.03 14.76
C PHE A 331 -64.77 -18.75 14.73
N SER A 332 -63.77 -18.21 15.41
CA SER A 332 -62.43 -18.81 15.51
C SER A 332 -62.12 -19.33 16.91
N LEU A 333 -61.63 -20.56 16.97
CA LEU A 333 -61.28 -21.26 18.20
C LEU A 333 -59.85 -21.79 18.09
N LYS A 334 -59.06 -21.63 19.16
CA LYS A 334 -57.76 -22.27 19.31
C LYS A 334 -57.81 -23.28 20.45
N LEU A 335 -57.28 -24.46 20.18
CA LEU A 335 -57.21 -25.57 21.12
C LEU A 335 -55.76 -26.03 21.26
N GLN A 336 -55.30 -26.17 22.50
CA GLN A 336 -53.97 -26.72 22.82
C GLN A 336 -54.14 -28.07 23.52
N LEU A 337 -53.51 -29.09 22.95
CA LEU A 337 -53.52 -30.48 23.42
C LEU A 337 -52.11 -30.98 23.70
N GLU A 338 -51.98 -31.91 24.64
CA GLU A 338 -50.74 -32.63 24.90
C GLU A 338 -50.97 -34.11 25.23
N LYS A 339 -50.09 -34.99 24.76
CA LYS A 339 -49.99 -36.40 25.19
C LYS A 339 -48.56 -36.67 25.66
N PRO A 340 -48.32 -37.14 26.90
CA PRO A 340 -47.00 -37.56 27.33
C PRO A 340 -46.53 -38.83 26.60
N VAL A 341 -45.23 -38.94 26.37
CA VAL A 341 -44.56 -40.11 25.77
C VAL A 341 -43.62 -40.71 26.81
N ALA A 342 -43.87 -41.97 27.19
CA ALA A 342 -43.21 -42.58 28.35
C ALA A 342 -41.78 -43.09 28.06
N ALA A 343 -41.53 -43.59 26.85
CA ALA A 343 -40.25 -44.10 26.40
C ALA A 343 -40.21 -44.14 24.86
N LEU A 344 -39.02 -44.20 24.27
CA LEU A 344 -38.82 -44.38 22.84
C LEU A 344 -38.11 -45.73 22.58
N PRO A 345 -38.37 -46.41 21.46
CA PRO A 345 -39.29 -46.04 20.38
C PRO A 345 -40.77 -46.20 20.79
N ALA A 346 -41.64 -45.36 20.21
CA ALA A 346 -43.08 -45.36 20.49
C ALA A 346 -43.93 -45.17 19.22
N GLU A 347 -45.13 -45.77 19.21
CA GLU A 347 -46.16 -45.40 18.24
C GLU A 347 -47.01 -44.24 18.79
N VAL A 348 -46.96 -43.10 18.10
CA VAL A 348 -47.67 -41.87 18.46
C VAL A 348 -48.86 -41.67 17.53
N ARG A 349 -50.07 -41.64 18.10
CA ARG A 349 -51.28 -41.25 17.38
C ARG A 349 -51.45 -39.73 17.41
N VAL A 350 -51.51 -39.12 16.24
CA VAL A 350 -51.89 -37.71 16.05
C VAL A 350 -53.35 -37.54 16.52
N PRO A 351 -53.68 -36.50 17.32
CA PRO A 351 -55.01 -36.37 17.92
C PRO A 351 -56.12 -36.27 16.87
N GLU A 352 -57.20 -36.99 17.11
CA GLU A 352 -58.38 -36.99 16.25
C GLU A 352 -59.42 -35.99 16.78
N ILE A 353 -59.57 -34.86 16.07
CA ILE A 353 -60.48 -33.77 16.45
C ILE A 353 -61.73 -33.83 15.59
N GLU A 354 -62.83 -34.38 16.11
CA GLU A 354 -64.13 -34.45 15.43
C GLU A 354 -65.04 -33.29 15.88
N ILE A 355 -65.58 -32.53 14.92
CA ILE A 355 -66.41 -31.35 15.19
C ILE A 355 -67.88 -31.75 15.08
N VAL A 356 -68.57 -31.80 16.22
CA VAL A 356 -69.95 -32.29 16.31
C VAL A 356 -70.91 -31.28 15.69
N GLY A 357 -71.81 -31.75 14.81
CA GLY A 357 -72.81 -30.91 14.14
C GLY A 357 -72.30 -30.14 12.91
N ALA A 358 -71.03 -30.27 12.53
CA ALA A 358 -70.53 -29.75 11.26
C ALA A 358 -71.03 -30.60 10.08
N ALA A 359 -71.69 -29.96 9.11
CA ALA A 359 -72.10 -30.61 7.85
C ALA A 359 -70.91 -30.86 6.91
N GLN A 360 -69.83 -30.11 7.08
CA GLN A 360 -68.54 -30.35 6.43
C GLN A 360 -67.41 -29.92 7.37
N ALA A 361 -66.48 -30.84 7.61
CA ALA A 361 -65.24 -30.57 8.32
C ALA A 361 -64.06 -30.96 7.42
N SER A 362 -63.08 -30.07 7.29
CA SER A 362 -61.85 -30.31 6.52
C SER A 362 -60.63 -29.84 7.31
N GLY A 363 -59.43 -30.36 7.02
CA GLY A 363 -58.27 -29.89 7.75
C GLY A 363 -56.91 -30.24 7.16
N GLU A 364 -55.89 -29.64 7.75
CA GLU A 364 -54.49 -29.77 7.42
C GLU A 364 -53.69 -30.02 8.70
N VAL A 365 -52.73 -30.94 8.64
CA VAL A 365 -51.87 -31.37 9.74
C VAL A 365 -50.41 -31.18 9.34
N THR A 366 -49.72 -30.29 10.05
CA THR A 366 -48.28 -30.08 9.91
C THR A 366 -47.57 -30.81 11.04
N LEU A 367 -46.64 -31.69 10.70
CA LEU A 367 -45.80 -32.40 11.68
C LEU A 367 -44.42 -31.77 11.78
N SER A 368 -43.95 -31.64 13.02
CA SER A 368 -42.60 -31.21 13.37
C SER A 368 -42.07 -32.07 14.49
N SER A 369 -40.75 -32.25 14.58
CA SER A 369 -40.09 -32.93 15.68
C SER A 369 -38.91 -32.12 16.22
N GLU A 370 -38.46 -32.49 17.41
CA GLU A 370 -37.20 -32.01 17.97
C GLU A 370 -36.01 -32.69 17.29
N SER A 371 -34.82 -32.06 17.31
CA SER A 371 -33.68 -32.52 16.49
C SER A 371 -33.20 -33.93 16.84
N GLN A 372 -33.45 -34.36 18.08
CA GLN A 372 -33.15 -35.66 18.66
C GLN A 372 -34.19 -36.75 18.30
N ILE A 373 -35.25 -36.41 17.55
CA ILE A 373 -36.36 -37.30 17.24
C ILE A 373 -36.51 -37.47 15.72
N ASP A 374 -36.52 -38.73 15.30
CA ASP A 374 -36.99 -39.17 13.99
C ASP A 374 -38.42 -39.70 14.08
N PHE A 375 -39.21 -39.49 13.03
CA PHE A 375 -40.56 -40.05 12.94
C PHE A 375 -40.90 -40.45 11.50
N THR A 376 -41.69 -41.52 11.36
CA THR A 376 -42.20 -42.00 10.07
C THR A 376 -43.71 -42.22 10.14
N PRO A 377 -44.50 -41.76 9.13
CA PRO A 377 -45.92 -42.10 9.05
C PRO A 377 -46.12 -43.60 8.89
N LYS A 378 -46.87 -44.22 9.81
CA LYS A 378 -47.16 -45.65 9.84
C LYS A 378 -48.55 -45.96 9.29
N THR A 379 -49.58 -45.34 9.87
CA THR A 379 -50.98 -45.53 9.45
C THR A 379 -51.58 -44.23 8.97
N LEU A 380 -52.18 -44.24 7.78
CA LEU A 380 -52.88 -43.09 7.17
C LEU A 380 -54.27 -43.53 6.67
N THR A 381 -55.32 -43.27 7.44
CA THR A 381 -56.72 -43.53 7.04
C THR A 381 -57.48 -42.21 7.01
N ALA A 382 -58.10 -41.88 5.88
CA ALA A 382 -58.73 -40.59 5.60
C ALA A 382 -57.76 -39.37 5.67
N VAL A 383 -56.46 -39.61 5.60
CA VAL A 383 -55.39 -38.60 5.57
C VAL A 383 -54.50 -38.86 4.35
N ALA A 384 -54.10 -37.81 3.63
CA ALA A 384 -53.18 -37.89 2.49
C ALA A 384 -52.05 -36.87 2.63
N ARG A 385 -50.83 -37.21 2.18
CA ARG A 385 -49.68 -36.28 2.19
C ARG A 385 -49.91 -35.17 1.17
N SER A 386 -49.68 -33.91 1.54
CA SER A 386 -49.76 -32.78 0.60
C SER A 386 -48.53 -32.75 -0.31
N GLN A 387 -48.70 -32.30 -1.56
CA GLN A 387 -47.62 -32.13 -2.54
C GLN A 387 -47.16 -30.67 -2.68
N THR A 388 -47.35 -29.86 -1.63
CA THR A 388 -46.91 -28.45 -1.63
C THR A 388 -45.38 -28.36 -1.62
N ALA A 389 -44.80 -27.64 -2.58
CA ALA A 389 -43.35 -27.51 -2.69
C ALA A 389 -42.74 -26.86 -1.42
N GLY A 390 -41.81 -27.56 -0.76
CA GLY A 390 -40.95 -26.99 0.29
C GLY A 390 -41.05 -27.60 1.69
N SER A 391 -42.07 -28.42 2.02
CA SER A 391 -42.09 -29.13 3.32
C SER A 391 -42.73 -30.52 3.23
N GLY A 392 -41.95 -31.56 3.53
CA GLY A 392 -42.38 -32.95 3.38
C GLY A 392 -43.39 -33.44 4.42
N ASN A 393 -43.72 -32.64 5.43
CA ASN A 393 -44.39 -33.08 6.65
C ASN A 393 -45.81 -32.50 6.82
N VAL A 394 -46.47 -32.18 5.70
CA VAL A 394 -47.82 -31.62 5.67
C VAL A 394 -48.81 -32.66 5.10
N PHE A 395 -49.94 -32.83 5.78
CA PHE A 395 -50.95 -33.84 5.49
C PHE A 395 -52.35 -33.22 5.48
N ARG A 396 -53.20 -33.59 4.51
CA ARG A 396 -54.59 -33.15 4.43
C ARG A 396 -55.52 -34.22 4.99
N VAL A 397 -56.41 -33.82 5.90
CA VAL A 397 -57.54 -34.63 6.37
C VAL A 397 -58.64 -34.56 5.32
N LEU A 398 -58.98 -35.70 4.74
CA LEU A 398 -59.95 -35.81 3.64
C LEU A 398 -61.40 -35.94 4.15
N ARG A 399 -61.59 -36.61 5.28
CA ARG A 399 -62.87 -36.77 6.00
C ARG A 399 -62.62 -37.08 7.48
N GLN A 400 -63.65 -36.90 8.30
CA GLN A 400 -63.68 -37.34 9.71
C GLN A 400 -64.66 -38.52 9.83
N PRO A 401 -64.45 -39.51 10.72
CA PRO A 401 -63.25 -39.74 11.55
C PRO A 401 -62.00 -40.10 10.72
N TYR A 402 -60.81 -39.97 11.32
CA TYR A 402 -59.52 -40.26 10.67
C TYR A 402 -58.53 -40.95 11.62
N VAL A 403 -57.62 -41.76 11.06
CA VAL A 403 -56.56 -42.43 11.83
C VAL A 403 -55.21 -42.04 11.25
N PHE A 404 -54.35 -41.47 12.09
CA PHE A 404 -53.00 -41.06 11.74
C PHE A 404 -52.04 -41.46 12.87
N THR A 405 -51.19 -42.46 12.61
CA THR A 405 -50.14 -42.88 13.56
C THR A 405 -48.74 -42.76 12.96
N LEU A 406 -47.78 -42.48 13.84
CA LEU A 406 -46.36 -42.28 13.55
C LEU A 406 -45.55 -43.28 14.36
N ASP A 407 -44.58 -43.94 13.76
CA ASP A 407 -43.50 -44.56 14.51
C ASP A 407 -42.46 -43.49 14.84
N VAL A 408 -42.08 -43.38 16.12
CA VAL A 408 -41.18 -42.34 16.63
C VAL A 408 -39.96 -43.00 17.29
N THR A 409 -38.76 -42.56 16.92
CA THR A 409 -37.48 -43.12 17.36
C THR A 409 -36.50 -42.01 17.74
N GLU A 410 -35.48 -42.33 18.53
CA GLU A 410 -34.33 -41.43 18.69
C GLU A 410 -33.61 -41.24 17.35
N ALA A 411 -33.20 -40.01 17.07
CA ALA A 411 -32.45 -39.66 15.86
C ALA A 411 -31.00 -40.15 15.98
N ARG A 412 -30.44 -40.65 14.87
CA ARG A 412 -29.01 -40.98 14.82
C ARG A 412 -28.17 -39.70 14.63
N PRO A 413 -26.96 -39.62 15.22
CA PRO A 413 -26.05 -38.52 14.94
C PRO A 413 -25.68 -38.50 13.45
N GLN A 414 -25.70 -37.32 12.85
CA GLN A 414 -25.19 -37.12 11.48
C GLN A 414 -23.82 -36.48 11.60
N VAL A 415 -22.77 -37.25 11.31
CA VAL A 415 -21.38 -36.82 11.47
C VAL A 415 -20.75 -36.65 10.10
N GLU A 416 -20.20 -35.48 9.84
CA GLU A 416 -19.35 -35.22 8.68
C GLU A 416 -17.91 -35.01 9.18
N ILE A 417 -16.92 -35.65 8.55
CA ILE A 417 -15.50 -35.47 8.89
C ILE A 417 -14.71 -35.05 7.65
N THR A 418 -13.93 -33.98 7.78
CA THR A 418 -12.88 -33.62 6.83
C THR A 418 -11.52 -33.83 7.49
N SER A 419 -10.59 -34.47 6.79
CA SER A 419 -9.26 -34.78 7.33
C SER A 419 -8.14 -34.27 6.42
N GLY A 420 -7.11 -33.69 7.03
CA GLY A 420 -5.81 -33.47 6.39
C GLY A 420 -4.76 -34.37 7.01
N LEU A 421 -4.11 -35.21 6.19
CA LEU A 421 -3.10 -36.18 6.61
C LEU A 421 -1.74 -35.76 6.08
N SER A 422 -0.71 -35.84 6.92
CA SER A 422 0.69 -35.63 6.59
C SER A 422 1.45 -36.92 6.87
N VAL A 423 2.05 -37.51 5.84
CA VAL A 423 2.69 -38.83 5.90
C VAL A 423 4.17 -38.70 5.57
N GLU A 424 5.02 -38.86 6.59
CA GLU A 424 6.48 -38.83 6.43
C GLU A 424 7.02 -40.24 6.19
N VAL A 425 7.53 -40.51 4.99
CA VAL A 425 8.15 -41.77 4.60
C VAL A 425 9.67 -41.68 4.83
N LEU A 426 10.12 -42.02 6.05
CA LEU A 426 11.54 -42.08 6.43
C LEU A 426 12.22 -43.36 5.92
N ARG A 427 13.48 -43.65 6.32
CA ARG A 427 14.19 -44.88 5.89
C ARG A 427 13.61 -46.16 6.51
N ASP A 428 13.32 -46.15 7.81
CA ASP A 428 12.96 -47.31 8.64
C ASP A 428 11.50 -47.28 9.17
N SER A 429 10.79 -46.19 8.91
CA SER A 429 9.50 -45.93 9.53
C SER A 429 8.70 -44.86 8.79
N THR A 430 7.39 -45.01 8.81
CA THR A 430 6.45 -43.99 8.36
C THR A 430 5.85 -43.29 9.58
N LYS A 431 5.81 -41.96 9.58
CA LYS A 431 5.00 -41.20 10.55
C LYS A 431 3.72 -40.72 9.90
N LEU A 432 2.67 -40.58 10.71
CA LEU A 432 1.39 -39.99 10.33
C LEU A 432 1.06 -38.88 11.33
N GLU A 433 0.71 -37.71 10.82
CA GLU A 433 -0.06 -36.71 11.55
C GLU A 433 -1.38 -36.47 10.79
N ALA A 434 -2.52 -36.56 11.47
CA ALA A 434 -3.83 -36.42 10.87
C ALA A 434 -4.65 -35.40 11.66
N ALA A 435 -4.94 -34.25 11.06
CA ALA A 435 -5.88 -33.27 11.58
C ALA A 435 -7.29 -33.58 11.06
N LEU A 436 -8.24 -33.77 11.98
CA LEU A 436 -9.64 -34.08 11.70
C LEU A 436 -10.50 -32.92 12.17
N LYS A 437 -11.34 -32.40 11.28
CA LYS A 437 -12.45 -31.50 11.62
C LYS A 437 -13.73 -32.32 11.58
N VAL A 438 -14.41 -32.43 12.71
CA VAL A 438 -15.64 -33.21 12.90
C VAL A 438 -16.81 -32.26 13.06
N GLU A 439 -17.89 -32.47 12.32
CA GLU A 439 -19.14 -31.73 12.47
C GLU A 439 -20.30 -32.69 12.80
N ALA A 440 -20.80 -32.62 14.04
CA ALA A 440 -21.92 -33.43 14.51
C ALA A 440 -23.25 -32.64 14.43
N ARG A 441 -24.21 -33.15 13.67
CA ARG A 441 -25.56 -32.60 13.48
C ARG A 441 -26.62 -33.54 14.04
N ARG A 442 -27.80 -32.98 14.33
CA ARG A 442 -28.99 -33.60 14.99
C ARG A 442 -28.80 -34.02 16.45
N VAL A 443 -27.81 -34.86 16.71
CA VAL A 443 -27.46 -35.42 18.03
C VAL A 443 -25.95 -35.29 18.22
N GLY A 444 -25.53 -34.87 19.42
CA GLY A 444 -24.10 -34.68 19.71
C GLY A 444 -23.40 -35.99 20.10
N LEU A 445 -22.08 -36.03 19.88
CA LEU A 445 -21.24 -37.20 20.13
C LEU A 445 -20.71 -37.26 21.57
N PHE A 446 -20.61 -38.46 22.13
CA PHE A 446 -19.91 -38.75 23.39
C PHE A 446 -18.55 -39.42 23.14
N ASP A 447 -18.44 -40.23 22.10
CA ASP A 447 -17.20 -40.84 21.64
C ASP A 447 -17.11 -40.84 20.12
N LEU A 448 -15.88 -40.98 19.61
CA LEU A 448 -15.56 -41.18 18.20
C LEU A 448 -14.65 -42.40 18.07
N LYS A 449 -14.98 -43.30 17.16
CA LYS A 449 -14.20 -44.51 16.88
C LYS A 449 -13.59 -44.42 15.49
N ILE A 450 -12.32 -44.75 15.37
CA ILE A 450 -11.57 -44.70 14.10
C ILE A 450 -10.83 -46.02 13.94
N THR A 451 -11.18 -46.79 12.92
CA THR A 451 -10.42 -47.98 12.52
C THR A 451 -9.06 -47.54 11.97
N LEU A 452 -8.00 -48.20 12.45
CA LEU A 452 -6.61 -47.91 12.12
C LEU A 452 -6.06 -48.93 11.11
N PRO A 453 -5.12 -48.53 10.23
CA PRO A 453 -4.43 -49.45 9.33
C PRO A 453 -3.46 -50.35 10.11
N ALA A 454 -3.21 -51.56 9.57
CA ALA A 454 -2.35 -52.54 10.20
C ALA A 454 -0.91 -52.02 10.39
N GLY A 455 -0.35 -52.21 11.59
CA GLY A 455 1.01 -51.79 11.94
C GLY A 455 1.17 -50.32 12.36
N LEU A 456 0.11 -49.50 12.29
CA LEU A 456 0.15 -48.13 12.81
C LEU A 456 -0.03 -48.12 14.34
N VAL A 457 0.96 -47.57 15.06
CA VAL A 457 0.89 -47.32 16.50
C VAL A 457 0.60 -45.84 16.72
N ILE A 458 -0.51 -45.53 17.41
CA ILE A 458 -0.87 -44.15 17.79
C ILE A 458 0.01 -43.69 18.94
N THR A 459 0.65 -42.53 18.78
CA THR A 459 1.57 -41.94 19.76
C THR A 459 0.91 -40.89 20.64
N ASP A 460 -0.01 -40.10 20.08
CA ASP A 460 -0.72 -39.05 20.80
C ASP A 460 -2.03 -38.67 20.06
N VAL A 461 -3.04 -38.25 20.81
CA VAL A 461 -4.31 -37.72 20.29
C VAL A 461 -4.65 -36.45 21.07
N ARG A 462 -4.72 -35.33 20.37
CA ARG A 462 -5.02 -33.99 20.90
C ARG A 462 -6.30 -33.46 20.30
N GLY A 463 -6.96 -32.51 20.96
CA GLY A 463 -8.16 -31.86 20.43
C GLY A 463 -9.09 -31.35 21.52
N ASP A 464 -10.22 -30.82 21.08
CA ASP A 464 -11.20 -30.16 21.95
C ASP A 464 -11.93 -31.17 22.84
N ASP A 465 -11.93 -30.94 24.15
CA ASP A 465 -12.68 -31.71 25.15
C ASP A 465 -12.51 -33.25 25.10
N ILE A 466 -11.33 -33.75 24.72
CA ILE A 466 -10.99 -35.17 24.90
C ILE A 466 -10.89 -35.49 26.40
N ALA A 467 -11.61 -36.52 26.86
CA ALA A 467 -11.52 -37.03 28.23
C ALA A 467 -10.48 -38.15 28.35
N GLU A 468 -10.51 -39.10 27.41
CA GLU A 468 -9.67 -40.30 27.38
C GLU A 468 -9.60 -40.78 25.92
N TRP A 469 -8.47 -41.35 25.51
CA TRP A 469 -8.38 -42.10 24.26
C TRP A 469 -7.66 -43.42 24.48
N LYS A 470 -8.03 -44.45 23.72
CA LYS A 470 -7.41 -45.77 23.78
C LYS A 470 -7.45 -46.45 22.42
N ALA A 471 -6.28 -46.84 21.91
CA ALA A 471 -6.17 -47.76 20.79
C ALA A 471 -6.42 -49.19 21.28
N ASP A 472 -7.50 -49.81 20.82
CA ASP A 472 -7.75 -51.23 21.00
C ASP A 472 -7.07 -52.02 19.88
N THR A 473 -5.93 -52.64 20.22
CA THR A 473 -5.14 -53.49 19.33
C THR A 473 -5.55 -54.96 19.38
N THR A 474 -6.56 -55.32 20.17
CA THR A 474 -7.13 -56.68 20.20
C THR A 474 -8.22 -56.87 19.14
N ALA A 475 -8.88 -55.78 18.73
CA ALA A 475 -9.73 -55.75 17.56
C ALA A 475 -8.92 -55.98 16.27
N THR A 476 -9.49 -56.73 15.31
CA THR A 476 -8.92 -56.93 13.98
C THR A 476 -9.93 -56.45 12.92
N PRO A 477 -9.70 -55.32 12.23
CA PRO A 477 -8.60 -54.36 12.40
C PRO A 477 -8.65 -53.57 13.73
N PRO A 478 -7.52 -52.97 14.17
CA PRO A 478 -7.44 -52.20 15.41
C PRO A 478 -8.28 -50.91 15.37
N VAL A 479 -8.81 -50.49 16.52
CA VAL A 479 -9.74 -49.35 16.62
C VAL A 479 -9.29 -48.35 17.68
N LEU A 480 -9.10 -47.09 17.29
CA LEU A 480 -8.91 -45.97 18.20
C LEU A 480 -10.25 -45.48 18.72
N ASN A 481 -10.49 -45.60 20.03
CA ASN A 481 -11.65 -45.06 20.71
C ASN A 481 -11.27 -43.73 21.39
N ILE A 482 -11.98 -42.65 21.08
CA ILE A 482 -11.76 -41.30 21.65
C ILE A 482 -13.02 -40.91 22.40
N LYS A 483 -12.97 -40.80 23.73
CA LYS A 483 -14.08 -40.31 24.57
C LYS A 483 -13.98 -38.81 24.78
N LEU A 484 -15.10 -38.12 24.71
CA LEU A 484 -15.23 -36.69 24.97
C LEU A 484 -15.69 -36.44 26.42
N LYS A 485 -15.31 -35.31 27.00
CA LYS A 485 -15.67 -34.89 28.38
C LYS A 485 -17.17 -34.62 28.55
N GLN A 486 -17.83 -34.26 27.46
CA GLN A 486 -19.23 -33.86 27.39
C GLN A 486 -19.75 -34.11 25.97
N GLN A 487 -21.07 -34.19 25.83
CA GLN A 487 -21.70 -34.37 24.52
C GLN A 487 -21.41 -33.16 23.60
N LYS A 488 -20.81 -33.40 22.43
CA LYS A 488 -20.47 -32.34 21.45
C LYS A 488 -21.43 -32.32 20.28
N LEU A 489 -22.18 -31.23 20.15
CA LEU A 489 -22.95 -30.88 18.95
C LEU A 489 -22.25 -29.72 18.21
N GLY A 490 -22.25 -29.75 16.88
CA GLY A 490 -21.53 -28.78 16.05
C GLY A 490 -20.10 -29.22 15.72
N GLY A 491 -19.25 -28.25 15.36
CA GLY A 491 -17.88 -28.46 14.90
C GLY A 491 -16.85 -28.55 16.04
N PHE A 492 -15.93 -29.50 15.97
CA PHE A 492 -14.74 -29.59 16.83
C PHE A 492 -13.54 -30.22 16.09
N SER A 493 -12.33 -30.02 16.60
CA SER A 493 -11.09 -30.47 15.95
C SER A 493 -10.30 -31.47 16.80
N LEU A 494 -9.68 -32.43 16.11
CA LEU A 494 -8.79 -33.46 16.68
C LEU A 494 -7.50 -33.52 15.85
N VAL A 495 -6.37 -33.88 16.48
CA VAL A 495 -5.10 -34.19 15.82
C VAL A 495 -4.60 -35.53 16.36
N ILE A 496 -4.40 -36.48 15.45
CA ILE A 496 -3.92 -37.83 15.75
C ILE A 496 -2.49 -37.97 15.21
N THR A 497 -1.55 -38.40 16.04
CA THR A 497 -0.19 -38.74 15.60
C THR A 497 0.07 -40.23 15.76
N GLY A 498 0.82 -40.82 14.83
CA GLY A 498 1.23 -42.22 14.92
C GLY A 498 2.49 -42.52 14.14
N ARG A 499 3.05 -43.70 14.38
CA ARG A 499 4.23 -44.22 13.69
C ARG A 499 4.04 -45.70 13.35
N GLN A 500 4.56 -46.08 12.19
CA GLN A 500 4.63 -47.45 11.70
C GLN A 500 6.09 -47.77 11.39
N THR A 501 6.65 -48.82 11.99
CA THR A 501 7.98 -49.34 11.66
C THR A 501 7.90 -50.21 10.42
N ARG A 502 8.95 -50.22 9.58
CA ARG A 502 9.03 -51.06 8.38
C ARG A 502 10.48 -51.34 7.98
N ASP A 503 10.65 -52.37 7.16
CA ASP A 503 11.95 -52.70 6.59
C ASP A 503 12.41 -51.67 5.54
N LEU A 504 13.72 -51.59 5.35
CA LEU A 504 14.36 -50.73 4.35
C LEU A 504 13.92 -51.14 2.94
N LEU A 505 13.51 -50.16 2.13
CA LEU A 505 13.04 -50.33 0.74
C LEU A 505 11.79 -51.20 0.54
N ALA A 506 11.12 -51.66 1.60
CA ALA A 506 9.84 -52.34 1.49
C ALA A 506 8.75 -51.39 0.92
N ASP A 507 7.77 -51.95 0.20
CA ASP A 507 6.62 -51.18 -0.29
C ASP A 507 5.87 -50.53 0.88
N VAL A 508 5.48 -49.26 0.71
CA VAL A 508 4.77 -48.48 1.72
C VAL A 508 3.29 -48.37 1.34
N THR A 509 2.45 -49.08 2.08
CA THR A 509 1.00 -48.87 2.05
C THR A 509 0.66 -47.58 2.78
N LEU A 510 0.00 -46.63 2.12
CA LEU A 510 -0.36 -45.35 2.74
C LEU A 510 -1.49 -45.55 3.77
N PRO A 511 -1.43 -44.89 4.93
CA PRO A 511 -2.38 -45.11 6.02
C PRO A 511 -3.76 -44.54 5.71
N VAL A 512 -4.80 -45.38 5.75
CA VAL A 512 -6.20 -44.97 5.68
C VAL A 512 -6.80 -45.02 7.08
N LEU A 513 -7.28 -43.88 7.56
CA LEU A 513 -8.08 -43.79 8.79
C LEU A 513 -9.56 -43.93 8.38
N GLN A 514 -10.29 -44.83 9.01
CA GLN A 514 -11.72 -45.04 8.71
C GLN A 514 -12.57 -44.76 9.97
N PRO A 515 -13.10 -43.54 10.14
CA PRO A 515 -14.07 -43.22 11.18
C PRO A 515 -15.33 -44.10 11.09
N GLN A 516 -15.84 -44.56 12.23
CA GLN A 516 -17.05 -45.39 12.34
C GLN A 516 -18.27 -44.53 12.67
N ASP A 517 -19.46 -44.98 12.26
CA ASP A 517 -20.74 -44.29 12.46
C ASP A 517 -20.81 -42.85 11.89
N VAL A 518 -19.99 -42.58 10.86
CA VAL A 518 -19.90 -41.29 10.16
C VAL A 518 -20.74 -41.31 8.88
N THR A 519 -21.41 -40.20 8.57
CA THR A 519 -22.28 -40.03 7.40
C THR A 519 -21.48 -39.74 6.12
N ARG A 520 -20.35 -39.03 6.25
CA ARG A 520 -19.40 -38.77 5.15
C ARG A 520 -18.00 -38.46 5.71
N HIS A 521 -16.98 -39.09 5.15
CA HIS A 521 -15.58 -38.80 5.44
C HIS A 521 -14.84 -38.43 4.16
N GLU A 522 -14.19 -37.26 4.14
CA GLU A 522 -13.28 -36.85 3.07
C GLU A 522 -11.88 -36.58 3.64
N ALA A 523 -10.86 -37.15 3.01
CA ALA A 523 -9.48 -37.03 3.47
C ALA A 523 -8.56 -36.57 2.32
N THR A 524 -7.79 -35.53 2.58
CA THR A 524 -6.63 -35.14 1.77
C THR A 524 -5.35 -35.62 2.45
N MET A 525 -4.34 -36.01 1.68
CA MET A 525 -3.09 -36.56 2.17
C MET A 525 -1.90 -36.00 1.41
N GLU A 526 -0.94 -35.44 2.13
CA GLU A 526 0.40 -35.13 1.61
C GLU A 526 1.39 -36.19 2.06
N VAL A 527 2.31 -36.58 1.16
CA VAL A 527 3.34 -37.58 1.41
C VAL A 527 4.72 -36.97 1.17
N GLY A 528 5.47 -36.79 2.25
CA GLY A 528 6.88 -36.39 2.20
C GLY A 528 7.78 -37.62 2.22
N VAL A 529 8.63 -37.79 1.21
CA VAL A 529 9.53 -38.96 1.09
C VAL A 529 10.95 -38.52 1.39
N HIS A 530 11.66 -39.27 2.24
CA HIS A 530 13.03 -38.97 2.62
C HIS A 530 13.95 -38.94 1.39
N SER A 531 14.83 -37.92 1.30
CA SER A 531 15.61 -37.58 0.10
C SER A 531 16.41 -38.73 -0.53
N SER A 532 16.83 -39.70 0.28
CA SER A 532 17.55 -40.91 -0.17
C SER A 532 16.67 -41.98 -0.80
N LEU A 533 15.36 -41.79 -0.80
CA LEU A 533 14.36 -42.70 -1.34
C LEU A 533 13.65 -42.05 -2.52
N GLU A 534 13.38 -42.85 -3.53
CA GLU A 534 12.49 -42.50 -4.62
C GLU A 534 11.23 -43.35 -4.51
N ALA A 535 10.09 -42.70 -4.28
CA ALA A 535 8.79 -43.35 -4.26
C ALA A 535 8.17 -43.33 -5.67
N ASN A 536 7.70 -44.50 -6.12
CA ASN A 536 6.88 -44.63 -7.32
C ASN A 536 5.56 -45.32 -6.96
N THR A 537 4.43 -44.75 -7.36
CA THR A 537 3.10 -45.34 -7.12
C THR A 537 3.00 -46.71 -7.79
N LYS A 538 2.97 -47.78 -6.98
CA LYS A 538 2.88 -49.17 -7.44
C LYS A 538 1.43 -49.58 -7.67
N ALA A 539 0.53 -49.13 -6.81
CA ALA A 539 -0.91 -49.26 -6.97
C ALA A 539 -1.60 -48.05 -6.33
N LEU A 540 -2.64 -47.51 -6.99
CA LEU A 540 -3.34 -46.32 -6.48
C LEU A 540 -4.47 -46.68 -5.49
N GLY A 541 -4.94 -47.93 -5.46
CA GLY A 541 -6.11 -48.31 -4.66
C GLY A 541 -7.36 -47.54 -5.11
N ASP A 542 -8.12 -47.03 -4.15
CA ASP A 542 -9.28 -46.15 -4.42
C ASP A 542 -8.92 -44.66 -4.23
N PHE A 543 -7.63 -44.31 -4.15
CA PHE A 543 -7.18 -42.92 -4.00
C PHE A 543 -7.27 -42.18 -5.35
N GLN A 544 -7.38 -40.86 -5.27
CA GLN A 544 -7.16 -39.96 -6.40
C GLN A 544 -5.85 -39.21 -6.16
N GLN A 545 -4.93 -39.25 -7.12
CA GLN A 545 -3.71 -38.44 -7.08
C GLN A 545 -4.06 -37.00 -7.46
N GLU A 546 -3.54 -36.05 -6.70
CA GLU A 546 -3.76 -34.61 -6.86
C GLU A 546 -2.42 -33.91 -7.17
N ASP A 547 -2.49 -32.69 -7.68
CA ASP A 547 -1.30 -31.83 -7.83
C ASP A 547 -0.79 -31.40 -6.43
N VAL A 548 0.51 -31.50 -6.21
CA VAL A 548 1.15 -31.02 -4.97
C VAL A 548 0.92 -29.52 -4.79
N ALA A 549 0.97 -28.74 -5.87
CA ALA A 549 0.80 -27.30 -5.83
C ALA A 549 -0.64 -26.85 -5.48
N SER A 550 -1.65 -27.68 -5.74
CA SER A 550 -3.04 -27.37 -5.37
C SER A 550 -3.29 -27.61 -3.87
N GLN A 551 -2.67 -28.65 -3.30
CA GLN A 551 -2.88 -29.07 -1.92
C GLN A 551 -2.22 -28.15 -0.88
N SER A 552 -1.09 -27.51 -1.20
CA SER A 552 -0.37 -26.61 -0.26
C SER A 552 -1.18 -25.40 0.26
N SER A 553 -2.36 -25.15 -0.32
CA SER A 553 -3.32 -24.12 0.09
C SER A 553 -4.34 -24.59 1.15
N SER A 554 -4.43 -25.90 1.44
CA SER A 554 -5.42 -26.45 2.36
C SER A 554 -5.06 -26.17 3.83
N GLN A 555 -5.91 -25.39 4.50
CA GLN A 555 -5.71 -24.98 5.91
C GLN A 555 -5.77 -26.15 6.92
N LEU A 556 -6.16 -27.36 6.48
CA LEU A 556 -6.27 -28.54 7.34
C LEU A 556 -5.06 -29.48 7.27
N LEU A 557 -4.10 -29.26 6.37
CA LEU A 557 -2.93 -30.15 6.23
C LEU A 557 -1.85 -29.83 7.29
N PRO A 558 -1.45 -30.81 8.12
CA PRO A 558 -0.30 -30.65 9.01
C PRO A 558 1.00 -30.51 8.20
N ARG A 559 1.89 -29.61 8.60
CA ARG A 559 3.19 -29.43 7.93
C ARG A 559 4.07 -30.65 8.14
N LEU A 560 4.68 -31.15 7.07
CA LEU A 560 5.73 -32.16 7.14
C LEU A 560 6.89 -31.68 8.03
N GLY A 561 7.36 -32.56 8.91
CA GLY A 561 8.50 -32.29 9.79
C GLY A 561 9.84 -32.59 9.12
N GLY A 562 10.93 -32.23 9.82
CA GLY A 562 12.30 -32.63 9.46
C GLY A 562 12.86 -32.05 8.16
N GLY A 563 12.20 -31.04 7.56
CA GLY A 563 12.62 -30.47 6.28
C GLY A 563 12.25 -31.32 5.06
N LEU A 564 11.29 -32.24 5.21
CA LEU A 564 10.73 -32.98 4.08
C LEU A 564 9.78 -32.10 3.28
N GLU A 565 9.92 -32.13 1.96
CA GLU A 565 8.98 -31.49 1.03
C GLU A 565 7.90 -32.49 0.58
N THR A 566 6.73 -31.97 0.24
CA THR A 566 5.60 -32.78 -0.26
C THR A 566 5.94 -33.32 -1.64
N SER A 567 6.09 -34.64 -1.75
CA SER A 567 6.50 -35.32 -2.97
C SER A 567 5.33 -35.88 -3.78
N LEU A 568 4.25 -36.26 -3.09
CA LEU A 568 3.02 -36.80 -3.67
C LEU A 568 1.83 -36.27 -2.86
N ALA A 569 0.70 -36.05 -3.52
CA ALA A 569 -0.55 -35.64 -2.89
C ALA A 569 -1.71 -36.53 -3.35
N PHE A 570 -2.61 -36.86 -2.42
CA PHE A 570 -3.74 -37.76 -2.66
C PHE A 570 -5.03 -37.24 -2.00
N ARG A 571 -6.17 -37.76 -2.46
CA ARG A 571 -7.48 -37.64 -1.82
C ARG A 571 -8.15 -39.01 -1.76
N TYR A 572 -8.85 -39.31 -0.68
CA TYR A 572 -9.76 -40.45 -0.57
C TYR A 572 -11.07 -40.07 0.13
N ARG A 573 -12.05 -40.97 0.06
CA ARG A 573 -13.36 -40.85 0.72
C ARG A 573 -13.71 -42.15 1.44
N ASP A 574 -14.33 -42.01 2.60
CA ASP A 574 -14.89 -43.11 3.39
C ASP A 574 -13.92 -44.32 3.51
N ALA A 575 -14.43 -45.55 3.38
CA ALA A 575 -13.63 -46.77 3.44
C ALA A 575 -12.90 -47.07 2.11
N ALA A 576 -11.83 -46.31 1.83
CA ALA A 576 -10.99 -46.49 0.64
C ALA A 576 -9.93 -47.60 0.80
N LYS A 577 -9.62 -48.33 -0.28
CA LYS A 577 -8.40 -49.16 -0.37
C LYS A 577 -7.17 -48.24 -0.48
N PRO A 578 -6.11 -48.49 0.32
CA PRO A 578 -4.92 -47.65 0.34
C PRO A 578 -4.12 -47.73 -0.96
N ALA A 579 -3.49 -46.62 -1.34
CA ALA A 579 -2.41 -46.64 -2.32
C ALA A 579 -1.14 -47.29 -1.73
N VAL A 580 -0.33 -47.89 -2.61
CA VAL A 580 0.94 -48.55 -2.28
C VAL A 580 2.06 -47.91 -3.10
N LEU A 581 3.09 -47.42 -2.41
CA LEU A 581 4.28 -46.83 -3.00
C LEU A 581 5.42 -47.85 -2.99
N SER A 582 6.04 -48.08 -4.14
CA SER A 582 7.32 -48.80 -4.22
C SER A 582 8.48 -47.84 -3.96
N LEU A 583 9.48 -48.30 -3.20
CA LEU A 583 10.66 -47.49 -2.85
C LEU A 583 11.90 -48.00 -3.58
N LYS A 584 12.70 -47.06 -4.11
CA LYS A 584 14.06 -47.31 -4.61
C LYS A 584 15.04 -46.44 -3.84
N SER A 585 16.28 -46.90 -3.65
CA SER A 585 17.34 -46.04 -3.12
C SER A 585 17.84 -45.10 -4.22
N ARG A 586 17.97 -43.82 -3.91
CA ARG A 586 18.70 -42.87 -4.77
C ARG A 586 20.21 -42.98 -4.50
N SER A 587 21.01 -42.81 -5.55
CA SER A 587 22.46 -42.62 -5.45
C SER A 587 22.78 -41.19 -5.00
N SER A 588 23.95 -40.99 -4.40
CA SER A 588 24.46 -39.65 -4.08
C SER A 588 24.62 -38.82 -5.36
N GLN A 589 24.02 -37.62 -5.39
CA GLN A 589 24.27 -36.64 -6.45
C GLN A 589 25.17 -35.56 -5.86
N THR A 590 26.45 -35.59 -6.22
CA THR A 590 27.46 -34.65 -5.73
C THR A 590 27.68 -33.55 -6.76
N ASN A 591 27.28 -32.32 -6.45
CA ASN A 591 27.69 -31.14 -7.21
C ASN A 591 28.93 -30.52 -6.54
N VAL A 592 29.80 -29.89 -7.32
CA VAL A 592 30.97 -29.17 -6.79
C VAL A 592 31.23 -27.87 -7.55
N GLU A 593 31.59 -26.83 -6.80
CA GLU A 593 32.13 -25.58 -7.31
C GLU A 593 33.59 -25.46 -6.85
N VAL A 594 34.53 -25.41 -7.80
CA VAL A 594 35.97 -25.33 -7.58
C VAL A 594 36.39 -23.87 -7.59
N LEU A 595 36.66 -23.31 -6.40
CA LEU A 595 37.12 -21.93 -6.24
C LEU A 595 38.65 -21.92 -6.20
N THR A 596 39.28 -21.44 -7.27
CA THR A 596 40.74 -21.41 -7.41
C THR A 596 41.27 -19.98 -7.25
N LEU A 597 42.15 -19.80 -6.28
CA LEU A 597 42.91 -18.57 -6.09
C LEU A 597 44.37 -18.80 -6.52
N VAL A 598 44.89 -17.91 -7.35
CA VAL A 598 46.30 -17.86 -7.73
C VAL A 598 46.92 -16.55 -7.22
N GLU A 599 47.71 -16.63 -6.15
CA GLU A 599 48.48 -15.48 -5.62
C GLU A 599 49.92 -15.52 -6.15
N VAL A 600 50.24 -14.65 -7.11
CA VAL A 600 51.58 -14.50 -7.67
C VAL A 600 52.37 -13.49 -6.85
N ARG A 601 53.44 -13.93 -6.20
CA ARG A 601 54.37 -13.12 -5.41
C ARG A 601 55.71 -13.02 -6.13
N GLU A 602 56.61 -12.18 -5.63
CA GLU A 602 57.91 -11.96 -6.29
C GLU A 602 58.80 -13.22 -6.40
N GLN A 603 58.64 -14.17 -5.47
CA GLN A 603 59.52 -15.34 -5.32
C GLN A 603 58.74 -16.67 -5.25
N SER A 604 57.42 -16.64 -5.08
CA SER A 604 56.55 -17.82 -5.03
C SER A 604 55.21 -17.56 -5.68
N THR A 605 54.60 -18.61 -6.21
CA THR A 605 53.17 -18.62 -6.57
C THR A 605 52.45 -19.53 -5.60
N ARG A 606 51.40 -19.02 -4.96
CA ARG A 606 50.52 -19.80 -4.09
C ARG A 606 49.21 -20.09 -4.80
N HIS A 607 48.86 -21.36 -4.93
CA HIS A 607 47.55 -21.81 -5.38
C HIS A 607 46.76 -22.28 -4.17
N THR A 608 45.51 -21.84 -4.07
CA THR A 608 44.54 -22.35 -3.08
C THR A 608 43.30 -22.79 -3.84
N TRP A 609 42.84 -24.01 -3.58
CA TRP A 609 41.61 -24.55 -4.14
C TRP A 609 40.63 -24.82 -3.00
N THR A 610 39.48 -24.16 -3.02
CA THR A 610 38.36 -24.46 -2.13
C THR A 610 37.31 -25.19 -2.95
N LEU A 611 37.15 -26.48 -2.68
CA LEU A 611 36.15 -27.34 -3.29
C LEU A 611 34.86 -27.21 -2.47
N ALA A 612 33.87 -26.47 -2.98
CA ALA A 612 32.57 -26.33 -2.36
C ALA A 612 31.64 -27.43 -2.88
N PHE A 613 31.45 -28.47 -2.07
CA PHE A 613 30.57 -29.59 -2.35
C PHE A 613 29.12 -29.26 -1.96
N ASP A 614 28.17 -29.81 -2.71
CA ASP A 614 26.76 -29.90 -2.33
C ASP A 614 26.23 -31.30 -2.66
N ILE A 615 25.85 -32.07 -1.64
CA ILE A 615 25.46 -33.48 -1.76
C ILE A 615 23.95 -33.64 -1.60
N ALA A 616 23.30 -34.06 -2.68
CA ALA A 616 21.87 -34.37 -2.71
C ALA A 616 21.58 -35.88 -2.64
N TYR A 617 20.34 -36.19 -2.24
CA TYR A 617 19.73 -37.52 -2.05
C TYR A 617 20.37 -38.43 -1.00
N ALA A 618 21.61 -38.88 -1.21
CA ALA A 618 22.28 -39.83 -0.33
C ALA A 618 23.60 -39.27 0.17
N ALA A 619 23.83 -39.42 1.47
CA ALA A 619 25.06 -38.97 2.10
C ALA A 619 26.26 -39.78 1.59
N ALA A 620 27.42 -39.14 1.50
CA ALA A 620 28.66 -39.78 1.06
C ALA A 620 29.84 -39.38 1.95
N ASP A 621 30.79 -40.29 2.13
CA ASP A 621 32.02 -40.12 2.92
C ASP A 621 33.31 -40.22 2.08
N ARG A 622 33.22 -40.58 0.79
CA ARG A 622 34.36 -40.78 -0.10
C ARG A 622 34.25 -39.96 -1.38
N PHE A 623 35.33 -39.28 -1.73
CA PHE A 623 35.42 -38.46 -2.94
C PHE A 623 36.75 -38.72 -3.65
N ILE A 624 36.72 -38.80 -4.97
CA ILE A 624 37.93 -38.88 -5.78
C ILE A 624 38.32 -37.44 -6.14
N LEU A 625 39.56 -37.05 -5.88
CA LEU A 625 40.15 -35.80 -6.37
C LEU A 625 41.19 -36.12 -7.44
N ALA A 626 41.13 -35.44 -8.58
CA ALA A 626 42.18 -35.46 -9.58
C ALA A 626 43.05 -34.20 -9.41
N VAL A 627 44.27 -34.38 -8.89
CA VAL A 627 45.24 -33.30 -8.67
C VAL A 627 46.37 -33.34 -9.72
N PRO A 628 47.00 -32.21 -10.12
CA PRO A 628 47.97 -32.24 -11.21
C PRO A 628 49.21 -33.05 -10.83
N LYS A 629 49.51 -34.08 -11.63
CA LYS A 629 50.55 -35.09 -11.34
C LYS A 629 51.93 -34.48 -11.12
N ALA A 630 52.23 -33.38 -11.80
CA ALA A 630 53.51 -32.66 -11.71
C ALA A 630 53.75 -31.96 -10.35
N VAL A 631 52.72 -31.74 -9.53
CA VAL A 631 52.81 -31.06 -8.21
C VAL A 631 52.12 -31.83 -7.09
N ALA A 632 51.62 -33.04 -7.34
CA ALA A 632 50.84 -33.82 -6.38
C ALA A 632 51.57 -34.06 -5.04
N ALA A 633 52.89 -34.25 -5.07
CA ALA A 633 53.70 -34.43 -3.85
C ALA A 633 53.63 -33.22 -2.91
N ASP A 634 53.60 -32.00 -3.45
CA ASP A 634 53.69 -30.74 -2.72
C ASP A 634 52.32 -30.19 -2.26
N ILE A 635 51.23 -30.68 -2.84
CA ILE A 635 49.86 -30.26 -2.48
C ILE A 635 49.51 -30.72 -1.06
N ARG A 636 49.12 -29.74 -0.23
CA ARG A 636 48.66 -29.92 1.15
C ARG A 636 47.14 -29.86 1.21
N LEU A 637 46.53 -30.98 1.61
CA LEU A 637 45.13 -31.09 2.03
C LEU A 637 45.14 -31.42 3.52
N VAL A 638 44.74 -30.46 4.36
CA VAL A 638 44.65 -30.62 5.82
C VAL A 638 43.32 -30.00 6.24
N ASP A 639 42.35 -30.85 6.52
CA ASP A 639 40.97 -30.45 6.82
C ASP A 639 40.43 -31.31 7.99
N PRO A 640 39.76 -30.72 9.00
CA PRO A 640 39.24 -31.48 10.14
C PRO A 640 38.19 -32.53 9.75
N LEU A 641 37.48 -32.37 8.64
CA LEU A 641 36.49 -33.32 8.15
C LEU A 641 37.12 -34.59 7.57
N VAL A 642 38.39 -34.51 7.15
CA VAL A 642 39.10 -35.63 6.51
C VAL A 642 39.66 -36.59 7.57
N LYS A 643 39.40 -37.88 7.34
CA LYS A 643 39.95 -39.00 8.12
C LYS A 643 41.26 -39.49 7.50
N GLU A 644 41.26 -39.69 6.19
CA GLU A 644 42.37 -40.30 5.44
C GLU A 644 42.37 -39.79 3.99
N VAL A 645 43.55 -39.72 3.37
CA VAL A 645 43.73 -39.40 1.95
C VAL A 645 44.63 -40.45 1.32
N ASN A 646 44.05 -41.37 0.56
CA ASN A 646 44.80 -42.35 -0.21
C ASN A 646 45.35 -41.69 -1.49
N LYS A 647 46.57 -41.18 -1.40
CA LYS A 647 47.27 -40.49 -2.51
C LYS A 647 47.72 -41.40 -3.66
N ALA A 648 47.61 -42.73 -3.50
CA ALA A 648 48.02 -43.74 -4.47
C ALA A 648 46.81 -44.49 -5.07
N TYR A 649 45.63 -43.87 -5.05
CA TYR A 649 44.38 -44.49 -5.46
C TYR A 649 44.35 -44.79 -6.97
N ALA A 650 44.09 -46.05 -7.32
CA ALA A 650 43.95 -46.51 -8.70
C ALA A 650 42.66 -47.33 -8.83
N PRO A 651 41.55 -46.74 -9.32
CA PRO A 651 40.29 -47.46 -9.47
C PRO A 651 40.36 -48.46 -10.62
N ALA A 652 39.66 -49.59 -10.49
CA ALA A 652 39.61 -50.65 -11.51
C ALA A 652 39.00 -50.17 -12.85
N THR A 653 38.12 -49.18 -12.78
CA THR A 653 37.59 -48.45 -13.94
C THR A 653 38.04 -46.99 -13.82
N PRO A 654 38.86 -46.46 -14.75
CA PRO A 654 39.26 -45.06 -14.72
C PRO A 654 38.06 -44.11 -14.84
N PRO A 655 38.01 -42.99 -14.09
CA PRO A 655 36.93 -42.04 -14.21
C PRO A 655 37.05 -41.23 -15.51
N THR A 656 35.91 -40.79 -16.06
CA THR A 656 35.86 -39.97 -17.27
C THR A 656 36.27 -38.53 -16.97
N LEU A 657 37.50 -38.16 -17.33
CA LEU A 657 38.05 -36.81 -17.23
C LEU A 657 38.93 -36.49 -18.47
N PRO A 658 38.83 -35.29 -19.08
CA PRO A 658 39.78 -34.85 -20.10
C PRO A 658 41.21 -34.83 -19.54
N ASP A 659 42.20 -35.15 -20.39
CA ASP A 659 43.63 -35.11 -20.05
C ASP A 659 44.02 -35.88 -18.76
N LEU A 660 43.29 -36.95 -18.40
CA LEU A 660 43.48 -37.75 -17.17
C LEU A 660 44.93 -38.19 -16.91
N THR A 661 45.74 -38.39 -17.97
CA THR A 661 47.17 -38.74 -17.87
C THR A 661 48.03 -37.70 -17.15
N ASN A 662 47.58 -36.44 -17.13
CA ASN A 662 48.23 -35.31 -16.44
C ASN A 662 47.85 -35.23 -14.95
N TYR A 663 46.94 -36.07 -14.47
CA TYR A 663 46.43 -36.05 -13.10
C TYR A 663 46.86 -37.28 -12.29
N ALA A 664 46.91 -37.13 -10.98
CA ALA A 664 46.99 -38.20 -9.99
C ALA A 664 45.66 -38.25 -9.24
N LEU A 665 45.11 -39.47 -9.04
CA LEU A 665 43.84 -39.68 -8.36
C LEU A 665 44.07 -39.93 -6.87
N TRP A 666 43.37 -39.17 -6.03
CA TRP A 666 43.37 -39.31 -4.57
C TRP A 666 41.96 -39.68 -4.10
N GLU A 667 41.82 -40.76 -3.33
CA GLU A 667 40.57 -41.05 -2.61
C GLU A 667 40.64 -40.35 -1.24
N VAL A 668 39.75 -39.38 -1.04
CA VAL A 668 39.58 -38.64 0.21
C VAL A 668 38.43 -39.27 1.00
N ILE A 669 38.73 -39.75 2.20
CA ILE A 669 37.78 -40.39 3.11
C ILE A 669 37.51 -39.45 4.27
N LEU A 670 36.24 -39.12 4.52
CA LEU A 670 35.80 -38.25 5.60
C LEU A 670 35.65 -39.02 6.93
N ARG A 671 35.53 -38.28 8.04
CA ARG A 671 35.30 -38.83 9.39
C ARG A 671 33.87 -39.34 9.62
N GLY A 672 32.95 -39.02 8.71
CA GLY A 672 31.56 -39.48 8.69
C GLY A 672 30.87 -38.98 7.43
N GLU A 673 29.75 -39.61 7.08
CA GLU A 673 28.96 -39.28 5.90
C GLU A 673 28.48 -37.81 5.92
N LYS A 674 28.45 -37.17 4.74
CA LYS A 674 27.97 -35.80 4.55
C LYS A 674 26.80 -35.75 3.58
N LEU A 675 25.80 -34.93 3.92
CA LEU A 675 24.65 -34.56 3.09
C LEU A 675 24.52 -33.03 3.14
N GLY A 676 24.07 -32.41 2.06
CA GLY A 676 24.10 -30.96 1.89
C GLY A 676 25.53 -30.43 1.68
N SER A 677 25.73 -29.15 1.97
CA SER A 677 26.93 -28.42 1.54
C SER A 677 28.07 -28.43 2.56
N PHE A 678 29.31 -28.58 2.08
CA PHE A 678 30.54 -28.45 2.87
C PHE A 678 31.73 -28.09 1.96
N THR A 679 32.85 -27.68 2.55
CA THR A 679 34.06 -27.31 1.79
C THR A 679 35.24 -28.20 2.15
N LEU A 680 36.14 -28.44 1.18
CA LEU A 680 37.49 -28.94 1.42
C LEU A 680 38.51 -27.97 0.82
N SER A 681 39.59 -27.68 1.55
CA SER A 681 40.63 -26.74 1.11
C SER A 681 41.97 -27.42 0.83
N LEU A 682 42.51 -27.20 -0.37
CA LEU A 682 43.85 -27.62 -0.79
C LEU A 682 44.73 -26.38 -0.98
N SER A 683 46.03 -26.50 -0.69
CA SER A 683 47.00 -25.43 -0.91
C SER A 683 48.32 -25.95 -1.45
N LEU A 684 48.97 -25.13 -2.28
CA LEU A 684 50.29 -25.33 -2.84
C LEU A 684 51.03 -24.00 -2.84
N GLU A 685 52.26 -23.95 -2.37
CA GLU A 685 53.14 -22.80 -2.57
C GLU A 685 54.43 -23.28 -3.25
N LYS A 686 54.66 -22.77 -4.46
CA LYS A 686 55.76 -23.19 -5.33
C LYS A 686 56.73 -22.02 -5.51
N PRO A 687 58.06 -22.23 -5.41
CA PRO A 687 59.04 -21.21 -5.79
C PRO A 687 58.87 -20.83 -7.27
N ALA A 688 58.75 -19.54 -7.54
CA ALA A 688 58.57 -18.98 -8.88
C ALA A 688 59.22 -17.59 -8.96
N PRO A 689 60.55 -17.49 -8.77
CA PRO A 689 61.25 -16.20 -8.79
C PRO A 689 61.23 -15.59 -10.20
N ILE A 690 60.63 -14.41 -10.33
CA ILE A 690 60.75 -13.57 -11.52
C ILE A 690 61.94 -12.62 -11.30
N GLU A 691 62.96 -12.75 -12.15
CA GLU A 691 64.11 -11.86 -12.14
C GLU A 691 63.72 -10.44 -12.55
N GLN A 692 64.41 -9.45 -11.99
CA GLN A 692 64.10 -8.03 -12.23
C GLN A 692 64.34 -7.67 -13.71
N GLY A 693 63.34 -7.04 -14.34
CA GLY A 693 63.39 -6.67 -15.75
C GLY A 693 63.08 -7.81 -16.74
N LYS A 694 62.78 -9.03 -16.26
CA LYS A 694 62.35 -10.17 -17.10
C LYS A 694 60.85 -10.45 -16.96
N THR A 695 60.30 -11.20 -17.91
CA THR A 695 58.97 -11.81 -17.79
C THR A 695 59.05 -13.24 -17.25
N GLY A 696 57.96 -13.67 -16.61
CA GLY A 696 57.74 -15.03 -16.13
C GLY A 696 56.30 -15.47 -16.45
N LYS A 697 56.11 -16.77 -16.66
CA LYS A 697 54.83 -17.37 -17.03
C LYS A 697 54.26 -18.17 -15.86
N VAL A 698 52.99 -17.93 -15.52
CA VAL A 698 52.26 -18.66 -14.47
C VAL A 698 51.04 -19.33 -15.10
N ASP A 699 51.04 -20.66 -15.09
CA ASP A 699 49.93 -21.48 -15.57
C ASP A 699 48.97 -21.83 -14.42
N LEU A 700 47.67 -21.85 -14.72
CA LEU A 700 46.63 -22.29 -13.81
C LEU A 700 46.72 -23.81 -13.59
N LEU A 701 46.92 -24.19 -12.34
CA LEU A 701 46.85 -25.57 -11.87
C LEU A 701 45.42 -25.85 -11.38
N GLN A 702 44.79 -26.92 -11.85
CA GLN A 702 43.39 -27.27 -11.54
C GLN A 702 43.29 -28.52 -10.67
N VAL A 703 42.23 -28.59 -9.88
CA VAL A 703 41.86 -29.79 -9.11
C VAL A 703 40.42 -30.12 -9.48
N HIS A 704 40.18 -31.32 -10.00
CA HIS A 704 38.86 -31.79 -10.38
C HIS A 704 38.32 -32.81 -9.37
N VAL A 705 37.02 -33.06 -9.40
CA VAL A 705 36.35 -34.11 -8.59
C VAL A 705 35.69 -35.13 -9.52
N PRO A 706 36.43 -36.13 -10.04
CA PRO A 706 35.85 -37.11 -10.94
C PRO A 706 34.74 -37.92 -10.25
N GLY A 707 33.60 -38.05 -10.94
CA GLY A 707 32.38 -38.66 -10.39
C GLY A 707 31.40 -37.67 -9.74
N ALA A 708 31.72 -36.38 -9.68
CA ALA A 708 30.72 -35.34 -9.46
C ALA A 708 29.68 -35.34 -10.61
N PHE A 709 28.42 -35.09 -10.28
CA PHE A 709 27.34 -34.93 -11.26
C PHE A 709 27.52 -33.66 -12.08
N GLN A 710 27.96 -32.58 -11.43
CA GLN A 710 28.31 -31.33 -12.07
C GLN A 710 29.52 -30.72 -11.37
N GLU A 711 30.56 -30.40 -12.15
CA GLU A 711 31.69 -29.58 -11.73
C GLU A 711 31.59 -28.22 -12.42
N THR A 712 31.66 -27.15 -11.63
CA THR A 712 31.80 -25.76 -12.09
C THR A 712 32.95 -25.12 -11.34
N GLY A 713 33.35 -23.90 -11.69
CA GLY A 713 34.34 -23.20 -10.88
C GLY A 713 34.56 -21.74 -11.22
N GLN A 714 35.31 -21.09 -10.35
CA GLN A 714 35.74 -19.70 -10.49
C GLN A 714 37.24 -19.60 -10.23
N VAL A 715 37.92 -18.70 -10.93
CA VAL A 715 39.36 -18.47 -10.83
C VAL A 715 39.61 -17.00 -10.55
N ALA A 716 40.34 -16.69 -9.48
CA ALA A 716 40.78 -15.34 -9.16
C ALA A 716 42.32 -15.26 -9.16
N VAL A 717 42.89 -14.32 -9.90
CA VAL A 717 44.34 -14.08 -9.97
C VAL A 717 44.69 -12.78 -9.25
N VAL A 718 45.57 -12.90 -8.26
CA VAL A 718 46.15 -11.81 -7.47
C VAL A 718 47.63 -11.72 -7.80
N LYS A 719 48.18 -10.51 -7.94
CA LYS A 719 49.61 -10.28 -8.15
C LYS A 719 50.16 -9.33 -7.08
N ALA A 720 51.45 -9.46 -6.75
CA ALA A 720 52.17 -8.44 -5.99
C ALA A 720 52.29 -7.11 -6.77
N ASP A 721 52.44 -6.00 -6.04
CA ASP A 721 52.48 -4.64 -6.63
C ASP A 721 53.66 -4.41 -7.58
N SER A 722 54.79 -5.10 -7.35
CA SER A 722 55.99 -5.03 -8.19
C SER A 722 55.90 -5.82 -9.50
N LEU A 723 54.81 -6.57 -9.69
CA LEU A 723 54.54 -7.37 -10.88
C LEU A 723 53.47 -6.70 -11.74
N GLU A 724 53.58 -6.84 -13.06
CA GLU A 724 52.64 -6.33 -14.06
C GLU A 724 52.17 -7.47 -14.96
N ILE A 725 50.86 -7.62 -15.19
CA ILE A 725 50.34 -8.62 -16.14
C ILE A 725 50.52 -8.06 -17.55
N ARG A 726 51.28 -8.78 -18.39
CA ARG A 726 51.54 -8.43 -19.79
C ARG A 726 50.54 -9.08 -20.74
N LYS A 727 50.13 -10.31 -20.45
CA LYS A 727 49.21 -11.09 -21.27
C LYS A 727 48.50 -12.14 -20.42
N SER A 728 47.25 -12.45 -20.77
CA SER A 728 46.49 -13.58 -20.23
C SER A 728 45.89 -14.37 -21.39
N ASP A 729 46.30 -15.63 -21.56
CA ASP A 729 45.75 -16.56 -22.54
C ASP A 729 44.82 -17.54 -21.83
N ALA A 730 43.53 -17.53 -22.18
CA ALA A 730 42.49 -18.30 -21.53
C ALA A 730 41.71 -19.16 -22.55
N GLU A 731 41.49 -20.44 -22.22
CA GLU A 731 40.70 -21.41 -22.99
C GLU A 731 39.54 -21.92 -22.13
N THR A 732 38.32 -21.89 -22.68
CA THR A 732 37.06 -22.36 -22.03
C THR A 732 36.67 -21.60 -20.74
N LEU A 733 37.32 -20.47 -20.46
CA LEU A 733 37.04 -19.58 -19.33
C LEU A 733 36.33 -18.31 -19.79
N GLU A 734 35.28 -17.91 -19.06
CA GLU A 734 34.57 -16.64 -19.25
C GLU A 734 35.09 -15.61 -18.23
N GLU A 735 35.57 -14.46 -18.69
CA GLU A 735 36.02 -13.36 -17.82
C GLU A 735 34.82 -12.64 -17.18
N ILE A 736 34.94 -12.26 -15.90
CA ILE A 736 33.87 -11.66 -15.09
C ILE A 736 34.35 -10.47 -14.25
N ASP A 737 33.42 -9.62 -13.80
CA ASP A 737 33.74 -8.59 -12.81
C ASP A 737 34.12 -9.24 -11.47
N THR A 738 35.08 -8.65 -10.76
CA THR A 738 35.52 -9.10 -9.43
C THR A 738 34.38 -9.19 -8.39
N ARG A 739 33.27 -8.48 -8.60
CA ARG A 739 32.04 -8.56 -7.78
C ARG A 739 31.19 -9.81 -8.02
N GLU A 740 31.33 -10.49 -9.16
CA GLU A 740 30.65 -11.76 -9.45
C GLU A 740 31.34 -12.98 -8.79
N LEU A 741 32.56 -12.79 -8.27
CA LEU A 741 33.28 -13.82 -7.53
C LEU A 741 32.52 -14.22 -6.25
N ARG A 742 32.62 -15.49 -5.88
CA ARG A 742 32.27 -16.00 -4.55
C ARG A 742 33.06 -15.26 -3.45
N ALA A 743 32.45 -15.11 -2.27
CA ALA A 743 32.98 -14.30 -1.17
C ALA A 743 34.39 -14.75 -0.71
N GLU A 744 34.71 -16.03 -0.85
CA GLU A 744 35.99 -16.65 -0.54
C GLU A 744 37.13 -16.17 -1.49
N LEU A 745 36.78 -15.78 -2.72
CA LEU A 745 37.70 -15.25 -3.72
C LEU A 745 37.73 -13.71 -3.75
N GLN A 746 36.64 -13.03 -3.36
CA GLN A 746 36.58 -11.57 -3.27
C GLN A 746 37.62 -11.01 -2.28
N ARG A 747 38.66 -10.34 -2.80
CA ARG A 747 39.69 -9.67 -1.99
C ARG A 747 40.31 -8.48 -2.72
N PRO A 748 40.90 -7.50 -2.01
CA PRO A 748 41.68 -6.44 -2.63
C PRO A 748 42.84 -7.02 -3.47
N GLY A 749 43.06 -6.46 -4.66
CA GLY A 749 44.16 -6.88 -5.53
C GLY A 749 43.91 -8.09 -6.42
N VAL A 750 42.65 -8.56 -6.56
CA VAL A 750 42.29 -9.44 -7.69
C VAL A 750 42.33 -8.61 -8.98
N PHE A 751 43.12 -9.05 -9.95
CA PHE A 751 43.28 -8.38 -11.25
C PHE A 751 42.56 -9.10 -12.40
N LEU A 752 42.45 -10.42 -12.33
CA LEU A 752 41.70 -11.23 -13.29
C LEU A 752 40.73 -12.13 -12.54
N ALA A 753 39.50 -12.24 -13.04
CA ALA A 753 38.47 -13.10 -12.50
C ALA A 753 37.78 -13.84 -13.65
N TYR A 754 37.65 -15.17 -13.52
CA TYR A 754 37.04 -16.03 -14.53
C TYR A 754 36.04 -17.01 -13.90
N LYS A 755 35.10 -17.50 -14.68
CA LYS A 755 34.23 -18.65 -14.35
C LYS A 755 34.23 -19.69 -15.48
N TYR A 756 33.91 -20.94 -15.14
CA TYR A 756 33.69 -22.01 -16.11
C TYR A 756 32.55 -22.94 -15.72
N ARG A 757 31.98 -23.59 -16.73
CA ARG A 757 30.87 -24.56 -16.62
C ARG A 757 31.15 -25.90 -17.30
N SER A 758 32.31 -26.05 -17.94
CA SER A 758 32.72 -27.22 -18.69
C SER A 758 34.24 -27.39 -18.63
N LEU A 759 34.70 -28.64 -18.79
CA LEU A 759 36.11 -29.01 -18.85
C LEU A 759 36.47 -29.43 -20.30
N PRO A 760 37.74 -29.33 -20.73
CA PRO A 760 38.88 -28.76 -19.99
C PRO A 760 38.92 -27.23 -20.07
N VAL A 761 39.54 -26.62 -19.05
CA VAL A 761 39.86 -25.19 -18.99
C VAL A 761 41.37 -24.98 -18.95
N LYS A 762 41.88 -23.87 -19.47
CA LYS A 762 43.29 -23.46 -19.30
C LYS A 762 43.39 -21.96 -19.12
N LEU A 763 44.31 -21.52 -18.27
CA LEU A 763 44.69 -20.11 -18.15
C LEU A 763 46.21 -20.03 -17.99
N SER A 764 46.82 -19.11 -18.72
CA SER A 764 48.22 -18.77 -18.58
C SER A 764 48.40 -17.27 -18.52
N VAL A 765 49.18 -16.80 -17.55
CA VAL A 765 49.41 -15.37 -17.29
C VAL A 765 50.89 -15.07 -17.42
N GLU A 766 51.24 -14.15 -18.32
CA GLU A 766 52.59 -13.62 -18.45
C GLU A 766 52.73 -12.36 -17.57
N LEU A 767 53.73 -12.35 -16.69
CA LEU A 767 54.00 -11.29 -15.73
C LEU A 767 55.40 -10.71 -15.91
N ALA A 768 55.54 -9.39 -15.84
CA ALA A 768 56.83 -8.68 -15.83
C ALA A 768 57.15 -8.18 -14.42
N ARG A 769 58.42 -8.24 -13.99
CA ARG A 769 58.88 -7.59 -12.75
C ARG A 769 59.61 -6.29 -13.05
N ASN A 770 59.10 -5.17 -12.55
CA ASN A 770 59.67 -3.85 -12.80
C ASN A 770 60.97 -3.60 -12.00
N SER A 771 61.86 -2.78 -12.54
CA SER A 771 63.09 -2.35 -11.85
C SER A 771 62.83 -1.12 -10.96
N PHE A 772 63.41 -1.12 -9.76
CA PHE A 772 63.28 0.00 -8.82
C PHE A 772 64.37 1.05 -9.10
N LEU A 773 63.98 2.31 -9.16
CA LEU A 773 64.91 3.45 -9.17
C LEU A 773 65.46 3.68 -7.76
N ALA A 774 66.76 3.98 -7.65
CA ALA A 774 67.39 4.24 -6.36
C ALA A 774 66.80 5.49 -5.67
N VAL A 775 66.51 5.39 -4.37
CA VAL A 775 65.93 6.49 -3.58
C VAL A 775 67.01 7.57 -3.33
N PRO A 776 66.75 8.85 -3.65
CA PRO A 776 67.73 9.91 -3.42
C PRO A 776 68.00 10.17 -1.93
N GLN A 777 69.28 10.19 -1.55
CA GLN A 777 69.73 10.42 -0.17
C GLN A 777 69.52 11.86 0.32
N ALA A 778 69.40 12.82 -0.59
CA ALA A 778 68.95 14.18 -0.31
C ALA A 778 68.24 14.77 -1.53
N VAL A 779 67.42 15.78 -1.32
CA VAL A 779 66.81 16.57 -2.40
C VAL A 779 66.74 18.04 -2.00
N VAL A 780 67.08 18.94 -2.91
CA VAL A 780 66.83 20.38 -2.73
C VAL A 780 65.41 20.67 -3.20
N THR A 781 64.55 21.11 -2.28
CA THR A 781 63.16 21.46 -2.64
C THR A 781 63.13 22.77 -3.43
N HIS A 782 63.87 23.77 -2.96
CA HIS A 782 63.96 25.08 -3.60
C HIS A 782 65.39 25.62 -3.59
N ALA A 783 65.84 26.16 -4.72
CA ALA A 783 67.03 27.00 -4.84
C ALA A 783 66.58 28.46 -5.07
N ASP A 784 66.75 29.35 -4.10
CA ASP A 784 66.49 30.80 -4.27
C ASP A 784 67.83 31.52 -4.44
N LEU A 785 68.08 32.04 -5.64
CA LEU A 785 69.27 32.80 -5.99
C LEU A 785 68.91 34.28 -6.11
N ILE A 786 69.75 35.16 -5.58
CA ILE A 786 69.63 36.61 -5.70
C ILE A 786 70.95 37.16 -6.26
N THR A 787 70.95 37.63 -7.51
CA THR A 787 72.11 38.28 -8.13
C THR A 787 71.89 39.77 -8.26
N ALA A 788 72.87 40.59 -7.85
CA ALA A 788 72.96 41.99 -8.23
C ALA A 788 74.09 42.18 -9.25
N VAL A 789 73.81 42.86 -10.36
CA VAL A 789 74.80 43.26 -11.36
C VAL A 789 75.21 44.70 -11.06
N ALA A 790 76.49 44.95 -10.82
CA ALA A 790 77.03 46.27 -10.58
C ALA A 790 77.23 47.08 -11.88
N THR A 791 77.41 48.40 -11.75
CA THR A 791 77.55 49.29 -12.93
C THR A 791 78.81 49.03 -13.76
N ASP A 792 79.80 48.34 -13.21
CA ASP A 792 81.07 47.93 -13.83
C ASP A 792 81.05 46.48 -14.34
N ARG A 793 79.88 45.82 -14.36
CA ARG A 793 79.66 44.39 -14.71
C ARG A 793 80.13 43.36 -13.67
N ALA A 794 80.60 43.75 -12.48
CA ALA A 794 80.77 42.79 -11.38
C ALA A 794 79.40 42.21 -10.96
N GLN A 795 79.37 41.00 -10.41
CA GLN A 795 78.13 40.31 -10.05
C GLN A 795 78.25 39.71 -8.65
N THR A 796 77.35 40.08 -7.74
CA THR A 796 77.28 39.47 -6.40
C THR A 796 76.04 38.59 -6.32
N THR A 797 76.19 37.30 -6.01
CA THR A 797 75.09 36.34 -5.96
C THR A 797 75.01 35.65 -4.61
N GLU A 798 73.84 35.76 -3.97
CA GLU A 798 73.44 35.01 -2.79
C GLU A 798 72.69 33.76 -3.27
N ALA A 799 73.14 32.58 -2.83
CA ALA A 799 72.49 31.30 -3.09
C ALA A 799 71.94 30.72 -1.79
N LEU A 800 70.66 30.40 -1.77
CA LEU A 800 69.94 29.78 -0.66
C LEU A 800 69.29 28.48 -1.13
N TYR A 801 69.80 27.34 -0.67
CA TYR A 801 69.27 26.01 -0.99
C TYR A 801 68.50 25.43 0.19
N TRP A 802 67.25 25.01 -0.05
CA TRP A 802 66.40 24.33 0.93
C TRP A 802 66.58 22.81 0.82
N VAL A 803 67.56 22.28 1.54
CA VAL A 803 67.98 20.88 1.49
C VAL A 803 67.14 20.03 2.42
N ARG A 804 66.41 19.06 1.87
CA ARG A 804 65.81 17.97 2.66
C ARG A 804 66.77 16.79 2.64
N ASN A 805 67.48 16.60 3.75
CA ASN A 805 68.48 15.56 3.91
C ASN A 805 67.84 14.28 4.48
N ASN A 806 68.09 13.13 3.86
CA ASN A 806 67.76 11.82 4.46
C ASN A 806 69.02 11.19 5.07
N ASP A 807 70.14 11.15 4.34
CA ASP A 807 71.38 10.48 4.78
C ASP A 807 72.68 11.00 4.11
N LEU A 808 72.68 12.19 3.49
CA LEU A 808 73.86 12.76 2.83
C LEU A 808 74.73 13.53 3.83
N GLN A 809 76.04 13.25 3.88
CA GLN A 809 76.97 13.88 4.84
C GLN A 809 77.49 15.26 4.39
N PHE A 810 77.75 15.42 3.09
CA PHE A 810 78.31 16.65 2.52
C PHE A 810 77.52 17.06 1.27
N LEU A 811 77.07 18.31 1.23
CA LEU A 811 76.57 18.93 0.02
C LEU A 811 77.76 19.43 -0.81
N VAL A 812 77.91 18.90 -2.02
CA VAL A 812 79.01 19.22 -2.93
C VAL A 812 78.59 20.39 -3.84
N VAL A 813 79.19 21.56 -3.64
CA VAL A 813 78.88 22.81 -4.35
C VAL A 813 80.05 23.19 -5.26
N ARG A 814 79.79 23.35 -6.56
CA ARG A 814 80.75 23.86 -7.55
C ARG A 814 80.34 25.26 -7.99
N LEU A 815 81.25 26.22 -7.87
CA LEU A 815 81.01 27.61 -8.26
C LEU A 815 81.31 27.87 -9.75
N PRO A 816 80.76 28.96 -10.33
CA PRO A 816 81.17 29.42 -11.66
C PRO A 816 82.67 29.68 -11.75
N LYS A 817 83.28 29.43 -12.92
CA LYS A 817 84.71 29.69 -13.15
C LYS A 817 85.04 31.16 -12.87
N GLY A 818 86.03 31.40 -12.00
CA GLY A 818 86.47 32.74 -11.61
C GLY A 818 85.68 33.39 -10.46
N ALA A 819 84.61 32.76 -9.97
CA ALA A 819 83.87 33.23 -8.80
C ALA A 819 84.67 33.02 -7.50
N ARG A 820 84.42 33.87 -6.49
CA ARG A 820 85.02 33.80 -5.15
C ARG A 820 83.92 33.90 -4.09
N ILE A 821 83.99 33.10 -3.03
CA ILE A 821 83.10 33.26 -1.87
C ILE A 821 83.49 34.53 -1.11
N VAL A 822 82.49 35.31 -0.73
CA VAL A 822 82.62 36.60 -0.02
C VAL A 822 81.85 36.63 1.31
N SER A 823 81.15 35.55 1.67
CA SER A 823 80.54 35.37 3.00
C SER A 823 80.92 34.01 3.59
N ASP A 824 80.73 33.83 4.89
CA ASP A 824 80.62 32.50 5.49
C ASP A 824 79.50 31.67 4.81
N VAL A 825 79.64 30.34 4.86
CA VAL A 825 78.59 29.40 4.44
C VAL A 825 77.77 29.04 5.68
N PHE A 826 76.49 29.39 5.70
CA PHE A 826 75.58 29.06 6.79
C PHE A 826 74.80 27.79 6.48
N VAL A 827 74.77 26.86 7.43
CA VAL A 827 73.88 25.69 7.45
C VAL A 827 72.92 25.87 8.63
N ASN A 828 71.65 26.15 8.33
CA ASN A 828 70.68 26.62 9.32
C ASN A 828 71.19 27.88 10.06
N ARG A 829 71.50 27.77 11.37
CA ARG A 829 72.05 28.85 12.21
C ARG A 829 73.59 28.81 12.34
N GLU A 830 74.25 27.75 11.89
CA GLU A 830 75.68 27.53 12.10
C GLU A 830 76.49 28.07 10.90
N SER A 831 77.48 28.93 11.18
CA SER A 831 78.52 29.29 10.20
C SER A 831 79.51 28.13 10.08
N GLN A 832 79.86 27.75 8.84
CA GLN A 832 80.84 26.73 8.52
C GLN A 832 81.83 27.24 7.48
N GLN A 833 83.10 26.86 7.64
CA GLN A 833 84.10 27.01 6.59
C GLN A 833 84.05 25.77 5.67
N PRO A 834 83.71 25.92 4.37
CA PRO A 834 83.63 24.79 3.45
C PRO A 834 85.01 24.22 3.15
N MET A 835 85.14 22.90 3.15
CA MET A 835 86.37 22.22 2.74
C MET A 835 86.46 22.14 1.22
N ARG A 836 87.66 22.28 0.63
CA ARG A 836 87.88 21.96 -0.79
C ARG A 836 88.27 20.50 -0.95
N ARG A 837 87.80 19.85 -2.01
CA ARG A 837 88.21 18.48 -2.38
C ARG A 837 89.65 18.53 -2.94
N GLU A 838 90.51 17.58 -2.55
CA GLU A 838 91.96 17.61 -2.90
C GLU A 838 92.28 17.61 -4.41
N SER A 839 91.30 17.27 -5.26
CA SER A 839 91.46 17.15 -6.72
C SER A 839 90.49 18.00 -7.55
N SER A 840 89.67 18.87 -6.92
CA SER A 840 88.74 19.76 -7.65
C SER A 840 88.38 21.01 -6.86
N ASP A 841 87.97 22.08 -7.56
CA ASP A 841 87.40 23.31 -6.98
C ASP A 841 86.00 23.10 -6.35
N ASP A 842 85.65 21.87 -5.98
CA ASP A 842 84.38 21.53 -5.34
C ASP A 842 84.45 21.83 -3.84
N LEU A 843 83.44 22.55 -3.35
CA LEU A 843 83.26 22.92 -1.96
C LEU A 843 82.36 21.91 -1.26
N LEU A 844 82.83 21.35 -0.16
CA LEU A 844 82.12 20.40 0.68
C LEU A 844 81.53 21.14 1.88
N VAL A 845 80.20 21.26 1.89
CA VAL A 845 79.42 21.86 2.99
C VAL A 845 78.84 20.75 3.84
N ARG A 846 79.13 20.71 5.15
CA ARG A 846 78.72 19.59 6.01
C ARG A 846 77.26 19.73 6.41
N LEU A 847 76.44 18.72 6.08
CA LEU A 847 75.05 18.66 6.51
C LEU A 847 74.95 17.99 7.89
N PRO A 848 73.98 18.39 8.74
CA PRO A 848 73.73 17.70 9.99
C PRO A 848 73.14 16.31 9.73
N GLY A 849 73.65 15.31 10.45
CA GLY A 849 73.13 13.94 10.43
C GLY A 849 72.20 13.70 11.62
N GLY A 850 70.96 13.25 11.36
CA GLY A 850 70.00 12.93 12.41
C GLY A 850 68.59 12.67 11.84
N ALA A 851 67.99 11.53 12.18
CA ALA A 851 66.71 11.06 11.63
C ALA A 851 65.47 11.86 12.07
N THR A 852 65.62 12.94 12.83
CA THR A 852 64.52 13.67 13.50
C THR A 852 63.99 14.89 12.74
N THR A 853 64.69 15.41 11.71
CA THR A 853 64.20 16.55 10.92
C THR A 853 63.79 16.15 9.51
N ARG A 854 62.47 15.94 9.30
CA ARG A 854 61.84 15.91 7.96
C ARG A 854 61.73 17.30 7.31
N GLU A 855 62.16 18.35 8.02
CA GLU A 855 62.12 19.74 7.60
C GLU A 855 63.25 20.07 6.62
N SER A 856 63.07 21.11 5.79
CA SER A 856 64.10 21.55 4.86
C SER A 856 65.08 22.50 5.53
N ILE A 857 66.38 22.16 5.46
CA ILE A 857 67.49 22.91 6.06
C ILE A 857 67.96 23.98 5.07
N PRO A 858 67.99 25.27 5.43
CA PRO A 858 68.54 26.30 4.56
C PRO A 858 70.07 26.28 4.58
N VAL A 859 70.68 26.16 3.41
CA VAL A 859 72.13 26.33 3.19
C VAL A 859 72.35 27.61 2.38
N ARG A 860 73.04 28.60 2.97
CA ARG A 860 73.20 29.95 2.42
C ARG A 860 74.66 30.34 2.27
N PHE A 861 75.04 30.87 1.11
CA PHE A 861 76.35 31.50 0.89
C PHE A 861 76.26 32.62 -0.15
N VAL A 862 77.21 33.55 -0.13
CA VAL A 862 77.34 34.63 -1.11
C VAL A 862 78.68 34.50 -1.84
N TYR A 863 78.63 34.57 -3.16
CA TYR A 863 79.80 34.59 -4.02
C TYR A 863 79.78 35.80 -4.95
N GLU A 864 80.96 36.27 -5.32
CA GLU A 864 81.17 37.36 -6.25
C GLU A 864 81.88 36.84 -7.51
N MET A 865 81.40 37.29 -8.67
CA MET A 865 82.05 37.15 -9.96
C MET A 865 82.63 38.53 -10.33
N PRO A 866 83.97 38.70 -10.37
CA PRO A 866 84.58 39.98 -10.67
C PRO A 866 84.28 40.41 -12.11
N SER A 867 84.31 41.73 -12.38
CA SER A 867 84.06 42.24 -13.72
C SER A 867 85.05 41.66 -14.75
N PRO A 868 84.57 41.18 -15.92
CA PRO A 868 85.43 40.76 -17.03
C PRO A 868 86.30 41.89 -17.60
N ALA A 869 85.94 43.16 -17.36
CA ALA A 869 86.64 44.34 -17.85
C ALA A 869 86.60 45.43 -16.77
N ALA A 870 87.49 45.31 -15.77
CA ALA A 870 87.52 46.18 -14.61
C ALA A 870 87.62 47.67 -15.00
N GLY A 871 86.70 48.49 -14.48
CA GLY A 871 86.60 49.92 -14.77
C GLY A 871 85.68 50.28 -15.95
N GLU A 872 85.30 49.34 -16.82
CA GLU A 872 84.31 49.60 -17.87
C GLU A 872 82.88 49.61 -17.31
N LYS A 873 82.18 50.74 -17.44
CA LYS A 873 80.75 50.79 -17.12
C LYS A 873 79.90 50.04 -18.15
N LEU A 874 78.69 49.62 -17.74
CA LEU A 874 77.63 49.15 -18.63
C LEU A 874 77.37 50.18 -19.75
N GLY A 875 77.37 49.71 -21.00
CA GLY A 875 77.13 50.56 -22.17
C GLY A 875 75.67 50.98 -22.32
N TRP A 876 75.33 51.73 -23.38
CA TRP A 876 73.93 52.11 -23.65
C TRP A 876 73.03 50.92 -24.03
N TRP A 877 73.64 49.82 -24.46
CA TRP A 877 73.05 48.49 -24.56
C TRP A 877 74.14 47.43 -24.36
N GLY A 878 73.76 46.18 -24.17
CA GLY A 878 74.70 45.06 -24.10
C GLY A 878 74.06 43.79 -23.57
N HIS A 879 74.90 42.85 -23.16
CA HIS A 879 74.51 41.57 -22.59
C HIS A 879 75.41 41.21 -21.40
N VAL A 880 74.83 40.64 -20.34
CA VAL A 880 75.56 40.08 -19.18
C VAL A 880 75.15 38.62 -19.00
N THR A 881 76.10 37.71 -18.87
CA THR A 881 75.82 36.31 -18.49
C THR A 881 76.02 36.13 -16.99
N VAL A 882 75.06 35.48 -16.33
CA VAL A 882 75.11 35.16 -14.89
C VAL A 882 75.14 33.64 -14.74
N GLY A 883 76.25 33.13 -14.20
CA GLY A 883 76.43 31.71 -13.89
C GLY A 883 75.98 31.39 -12.44
N PRO A 884 75.15 30.36 -12.23
CA PRO A 884 74.79 29.87 -10.88
C PRO A 884 75.80 28.84 -10.34
N PRO A 885 75.75 28.49 -9.05
CA PRO A 885 76.42 27.30 -8.54
C PRO A 885 75.73 26.03 -9.04
N THR A 886 76.51 24.97 -9.27
CA THR A 886 76.00 23.62 -9.54
C THR A 886 76.20 22.74 -8.33
N LEU A 887 75.19 21.94 -8.00
CA LEU A 887 75.26 20.92 -6.96
C LEU A 887 75.59 19.58 -7.62
N ALA A 888 76.60 18.88 -7.12
CA ALA A 888 76.82 17.49 -7.51
C ALA A 888 75.98 16.56 -6.62
N GLU A 889 75.64 15.38 -7.14
CA GLU A 889 75.00 14.27 -6.42
C GLU A 889 73.57 14.52 -5.88
N VAL A 890 73.05 15.77 -5.90
CA VAL A 890 71.72 16.14 -5.37
C VAL A 890 70.83 16.80 -6.43
N GLY A 891 69.61 16.29 -6.58
CA GLY A 891 68.59 16.88 -7.45
C GLY A 891 67.93 18.13 -6.83
N VAL A 892 67.62 19.12 -7.67
CA VAL A 892 66.88 20.34 -7.30
C VAL A 892 65.49 20.29 -7.97
N LEU A 893 64.42 20.49 -7.20
CA LEU A 893 63.04 20.44 -7.70
C LEU A 893 62.59 21.77 -8.31
N GLU A 894 62.73 22.89 -7.58
CA GLU A 894 62.40 24.23 -8.08
C GLU A 894 63.60 25.18 -7.90
N THR A 895 63.84 26.02 -8.91
CA THR A 895 64.78 27.14 -8.83
C THR A 895 64.02 28.45 -9.05
N ARG A 896 64.27 29.43 -8.17
CA ARG A 896 63.92 30.84 -8.35
C ARG A 896 65.22 31.66 -8.43
N HIS A 897 65.35 32.50 -9.45
CA HIS A 897 66.51 33.39 -9.59
C HIS A 897 66.01 34.82 -9.76
N ARG A 898 66.26 35.66 -8.76
CA ARG A 898 66.00 37.10 -8.77
C ARG A 898 67.26 37.81 -9.21
N VAL A 899 67.16 38.67 -10.22
CA VAL A 899 68.29 39.48 -10.69
C VAL A 899 67.95 40.96 -10.59
N TYR A 900 68.89 41.75 -10.08
CA TYR A 900 68.83 43.20 -10.02
C TYR A 900 69.83 43.81 -11.01
N LEU A 901 69.34 44.71 -11.86
CA LEU A 901 70.14 45.52 -12.79
C LEU A 901 70.09 47.00 -12.35
N PRO A 902 71.19 47.78 -12.44
CA PRO A 902 71.20 49.14 -11.90
C PRO A 902 70.14 50.04 -12.57
N GLU A 903 69.59 50.99 -11.81
CA GLU A 903 68.39 51.74 -12.21
C GLU A 903 68.47 52.45 -13.56
N ALA A 904 69.65 52.78 -14.08
CA ALA A 904 69.76 53.47 -15.37
C ALA A 904 69.48 52.57 -16.61
N TRP A 905 69.24 51.26 -16.42
CA TRP A 905 69.00 50.30 -17.50
C TRP A 905 67.69 49.51 -17.32
N HIS A 906 67.22 48.89 -18.41
CA HIS A 906 66.09 47.96 -18.46
C HIS A 906 66.47 46.66 -19.16
N TYR A 907 65.88 45.54 -18.76
CA TYR A 907 66.02 44.24 -19.43
C TYR A 907 65.33 44.21 -20.79
N THR A 908 66.10 43.99 -21.87
CA THR A 908 65.56 43.81 -23.23
C THR A 908 65.28 42.36 -23.58
N SER A 909 66.10 41.44 -23.11
CA SER A 909 65.95 40.00 -23.31
C SER A 909 66.47 39.22 -22.11
N VAL A 910 65.91 38.03 -21.87
CA VAL A 910 66.53 37.00 -21.03
C VAL A 910 66.65 35.76 -21.90
N THR A 911 67.82 35.15 -21.92
CA THR A 911 68.12 33.88 -22.59
C THR A 911 68.58 32.85 -21.55
N GLY A 912 68.42 31.56 -21.86
CA GLY A 912 68.65 30.45 -20.93
C GLY A 912 67.37 29.66 -20.63
N PRO A 913 67.45 28.58 -19.84
CA PRO A 913 66.34 27.65 -19.61
C PRO A 913 65.45 28.05 -18.41
N LEU A 914 65.71 29.18 -17.75
CA LEU A 914 64.80 29.74 -16.74
C LEU A 914 63.74 30.61 -17.44
N THR A 915 62.48 30.40 -17.08
CA THR A 915 61.37 31.21 -17.56
C THR A 915 61.20 32.45 -16.70
N ARG A 916 60.89 33.61 -17.29
CA ARG A 916 60.45 34.77 -16.51
C ARG A 916 59.15 34.41 -15.79
N ILE A 917 58.99 34.80 -14.52
CA ILE A 917 57.65 34.85 -13.92
C ILE A 917 56.80 35.75 -14.82
N ALA A 918 55.59 35.31 -15.15
CA ALA A 918 54.68 36.05 -16.03
C ALA A 918 54.08 37.29 -15.32
N THR A 919 54.93 38.26 -14.99
CA THR A 919 54.52 39.64 -14.70
C THR A 919 54.02 40.27 -16.00
N GLU A 920 52.74 40.06 -16.28
CA GLU A 920 51.95 40.75 -17.30
C GLU A 920 52.52 40.63 -18.73
N ARG A 921 52.30 39.48 -19.38
CA ARG A 921 52.15 39.47 -20.85
C ARG A 921 51.15 40.56 -21.23
N GLY A 922 51.50 41.44 -22.17
CA GLY A 922 50.95 42.81 -22.28
C GLY A 922 49.42 42.94 -22.32
N TRP A 923 48.71 41.87 -22.67
CA TRP A 923 47.25 41.78 -22.56
C TRP A 923 46.72 42.14 -21.15
N GLY A 924 47.43 41.83 -20.06
CA GLY A 924 46.99 42.16 -18.70
C GLY A 924 46.92 43.67 -18.44
N ALA A 925 47.99 44.40 -18.81
CA ALA A 925 48.06 45.85 -18.69
C ALA A 925 47.08 46.55 -19.66
N VAL A 926 46.95 46.04 -20.88
CA VAL A 926 46.00 46.51 -21.88
C VAL A 926 44.55 46.29 -21.43
N ARG A 927 44.22 45.12 -20.86
CA ARG A 927 42.88 44.78 -20.39
C ARG A 927 42.43 45.69 -19.25
N ARG A 928 43.30 46.06 -18.29
CA ARG A 928 42.96 47.08 -17.25
C ARG A 928 42.49 48.42 -17.83
N VAL A 929 42.96 48.81 -19.02
CA VAL A 929 42.59 50.09 -19.66
C VAL A 929 41.28 49.97 -20.45
N ILE A 930 40.91 48.76 -20.90
CA ILE A 930 39.74 48.50 -21.75
C ILE A 930 38.55 47.92 -20.97
N ASP A 931 38.77 47.22 -19.86
CA ASP A 931 37.73 46.66 -18.98
C ASP A 931 36.65 47.69 -18.57
N PRO A 932 36.95 48.99 -18.32
CA PRO A 932 35.92 50.00 -18.05
C PRO A 932 35.02 50.34 -19.24
N LEU A 933 35.44 50.02 -20.47
CA LEU A 933 34.77 50.39 -21.73
C LEU A 933 34.01 49.22 -22.37
N ILE A 934 34.50 47.98 -22.23
CA ILE A 934 33.87 46.76 -22.81
C ILE A 934 33.98 45.59 -21.81
N PRO A 935 33.01 45.40 -20.89
CA PRO A 935 33.18 44.49 -19.75
C PRO A 935 33.19 42.98 -20.07
N ALA A 936 32.74 42.54 -21.24
CA ALA A 936 32.29 41.16 -21.45
C ALA A 936 32.60 40.55 -22.83
N PHE A 937 33.87 40.55 -23.26
CA PHE A 937 34.33 39.69 -24.35
C PHE A 937 35.64 38.96 -24.02
N GLY A 938 35.64 37.64 -24.22
CA GLY A 938 36.83 36.79 -24.21
C GLY A 938 37.16 36.11 -22.86
N PRO A 939 37.71 34.88 -22.89
CA PRO A 939 38.02 34.10 -21.70
C PRO A 939 38.99 34.82 -20.76
N ASN A 940 38.86 34.54 -19.46
CA ASN A 940 39.70 35.16 -18.44
C ASN A 940 41.03 34.39 -18.31
N LEU A 941 41.92 34.57 -19.30
CA LEU A 941 43.18 33.82 -19.46
C LEU A 941 44.12 33.88 -18.24
N VAL A 942 43.92 34.84 -17.32
CA VAL A 942 44.61 34.93 -16.02
C VAL A 942 44.39 33.69 -15.14
N ALA A 943 43.29 32.95 -15.34
CA ALA A 943 42.99 31.73 -14.58
C ALA A 943 43.85 30.51 -14.97
N LEU A 944 44.44 30.49 -16.17
CA LEU A 944 45.19 29.34 -16.70
C LEU A 944 46.71 29.41 -16.42
N GLU A 945 47.25 30.57 -16.05
CA GLU A 945 48.69 30.74 -15.77
C GLU A 945 49.08 30.61 -14.29
N ARG A 946 48.13 30.35 -13.37
CA ARG A 946 48.43 29.94 -11.98
C ARG A 946 48.92 28.49 -11.91
N SER A 947 50.02 28.24 -12.63
CA SER A 947 50.86 27.06 -12.44
C SER A 947 51.37 27.03 -10.99
N SER A 948 51.36 25.83 -10.40
CA SER A 948 51.53 25.58 -8.98
C SER A 948 53.01 25.61 -8.54
N TRP A 949 53.65 26.77 -8.70
CA TRP A 949 55.00 27.01 -8.18
C TRP A 949 54.97 27.13 -6.65
N GLY A 950 55.94 26.51 -5.98
CA GLY A 950 56.13 26.69 -4.54
C GLY A 950 56.69 28.08 -4.25
N GLU A 951 56.15 28.78 -3.24
CA GLU A 951 56.97 29.82 -2.62
C GLU A 951 58.01 29.13 -1.74
N PRO A 952 59.32 29.39 -1.93
CA PRO A 952 60.34 28.82 -1.07
C PRO A 952 60.09 29.26 0.37
N PRO A 953 60.39 28.41 1.37
CA PRO A 953 60.14 28.74 2.76
C PRO A 953 60.77 30.09 3.16
N ALA A 954 60.06 30.85 3.99
CA ALA A 954 60.57 32.10 4.48
C ALA A 954 61.69 31.84 5.51
N VAL A 955 62.93 32.23 5.22
CA VAL A 955 63.97 32.32 6.25
C VAL A 955 63.48 33.28 7.34
N ALA A 956 63.40 32.79 8.57
CA ALA A 956 62.92 33.54 9.73
C ALA A 956 63.76 34.81 9.97
N GLY A 957 63.12 35.83 10.56
CA GLY A 957 63.72 37.17 10.67
C GLY A 957 65.02 37.19 11.49
N ASP A 958 65.08 36.40 12.56
CA ASP A 958 66.27 36.17 13.38
C ASP A 958 67.42 35.56 12.56
N LEU A 959 67.15 34.47 11.83
CA LEU A 959 68.11 33.83 10.93
C LEU A 959 68.68 34.81 9.89
N ARG A 960 67.85 35.71 9.34
CA ARG A 960 68.32 36.73 8.39
C ARG A 960 69.27 37.76 9.00
N THR A 961 69.19 38.03 10.30
CA THR A 961 70.12 38.97 10.97
C THR A 961 71.52 38.39 11.20
N LEU A 962 71.67 37.07 11.20
CA LEU A 962 72.97 36.39 11.31
C LEU A 962 73.80 36.49 10.00
N TYR A 963 73.17 36.84 8.89
CA TYR A 963 73.81 36.90 7.58
C TYR A 963 74.55 38.23 7.37
N GLY A 964 75.83 38.26 7.75
CA GLY A 964 76.65 39.49 7.75
C GLY A 964 76.85 40.19 6.41
N LEU A 965 76.67 39.50 5.27
CA LEU A 965 76.71 40.08 3.93
C LEU A 965 75.42 39.78 3.17
N GLN A 966 74.70 40.83 2.77
CA GLN A 966 73.49 40.76 1.95
C GLN A 966 73.75 41.37 0.56
N VAL A 967 73.21 40.75 -0.49
CA VAL A 967 73.32 41.26 -1.86
C VAL A 967 72.49 42.55 -2.02
N PRO A 968 73.01 43.62 -2.67
CA PRO A 968 72.28 44.87 -2.82
C PRO A 968 71.06 44.71 -3.73
N GLN A 969 69.86 44.80 -3.15
CA GLN A 969 68.57 44.66 -3.84
C GLN A 969 68.05 45.99 -4.42
N GLN A 970 68.96 46.80 -4.99
CA GLN A 970 68.66 48.10 -5.60
C GLN A 970 68.69 47.99 -7.12
N GLY A 971 67.78 48.69 -7.80
CA GLY A 971 67.64 48.63 -9.26
C GLY A 971 66.37 47.94 -9.73
N HIS A 972 66.33 47.62 -11.03
CA HIS A 972 65.21 46.89 -11.63
C HIS A 972 65.35 45.40 -11.37
N LEU A 973 64.32 44.80 -10.76
CA LEU A 973 64.22 43.38 -10.48
C LEU A 973 63.57 42.63 -11.65
N GLU A 974 64.21 41.55 -12.10
CA GLU A 974 63.58 40.49 -12.90
C GLU A 974 63.58 39.19 -12.07
N THR A 975 62.46 38.45 -12.04
CA THR A 975 62.41 37.16 -11.35
C THR A 975 62.17 36.04 -12.36
N LEU A 976 63.03 35.03 -12.30
CA LEU A 976 63.02 33.86 -13.17
C LEU A 976 62.73 32.60 -12.34
N ARG A 977 62.06 31.59 -12.93
CA ARG A 977 61.80 30.28 -12.32
C ARG A 977 62.12 29.13 -13.27
N ARG A 978 62.36 27.95 -12.71
CA ARG A 978 62.56 26.70 -13.44
C ARG A 978 62.22 25.51 -12.55
N LEU A 979 61.56 24.49 -13.10
CA LEU A 979 61.55 23.15 -12.51
C LEU A 979 62.87 22.46 -12.88
N GLY A 980 63.62 22.01 -11.88
CA GLY A 980 64.99 21.52 -12.01
C GLY A 980 66.06 22.47 -11.46
N PRO A 981 67.35 22.17 -11.71
CA PRO A 981 68.48 22.90 -11.15
C PRO A 981 68.67 24.31 -11.75
N PRO A 982 69.40 25.20 -11.05
CA PRO A 982 69.86 26.45 -11.61
C PRO A 982 70.63 26.24 -12.91
N ALA A 983 70.56 27.22 -13.81
CA ALA A 983 71.32 27.24 -15.04
C ALA A 983 71.71 28.67 -15.40
N GLU A 984 72.69 28.80 -16.30
CA GLU A 984 73.18 30.09 -16.78
C GLU A 984 72.05 30.88 -17.47
N ILE A 985 72.01 32.19 -17.17
CA ILE A 985 71.07 33.13 -17.75
C ILE A 985 71.82 34.26 -18.45
N GLY A 986 71.42 34.56 -19.67
CA GLY A 986 71.87 35.72 -20.43
C GLY A 986 70.90 36.88 -20.29
N LEU A 987 71.40 38.07 -20.01
CA LEU A 987 70.62 39.26 -19.69
C LEU A 987 70.95 40.38 -20.67
N GLY A 988 70.09 40.57 -21.68
CA GLY A 988 70.16 41.73 -22.56
C GLY A 988 69.67 42.98 -21.84
N PHE A 989 70.37 44.11 -21.98
CA PHE A 989 70.00 45.38 -21.36
C PHE A 989 70.04 46.57 -22.33
N ARG A 990 69.24 47.60 -22.04
CA ARG A 990 69.23 48.91 -22.73
C ARG A 990 69.05 50.05 -21.75
N GLY A 991 69.82 51.13 -21.90
CA GLY A 991 69.77 52.31 -21.06
C GLY A 991 68.45 53.07 -21.16
N LYS A 992 67.95 53.60 -20.03
CA LYS A 992 66.70 54.36 -19.92
C LYS A 992 66.57 55.48 -20.95
N LYS A 993 67.65 56.26 -21.14
CA LYS A 993 67.69 57.37 -22.13
C LYS A 993 67.39 56.90 -23.56
N VAL A 994 67.93 55.74 -23.96
CA VAL A 994 67.70 55.16 -25.30
C VAL A 994 66.27 54.63 -25.44
N SER A 995 65.72 53.99 -24.40
CA SER A 995 64.30 53.60 -24.38
C SER A 995 63.36 54.79 -24.53
N TYR A 996 63.61 55.90 -23.81
CA TYR A 996 62.81 57.12 -23.95
C TYR A 996 62.94 57.77 -25.32
N PHE A 997 64.15 57.77 -25.92
CA PHE A 997 64.36 58.24 -27.28
C PHE A 997 63.52 57.45 -28.28
N TYR A 998 63.50 56.11 -28.20
CA TYR A 998 62.65 55.30 -29.07
C TYR A 998 61.15 55.55 -28.86
N ASN A 999 60.68 55.65 -27.61
CA ASN A 999 59.27 55.98 -27.34
C ASN A 999 58.86 57.30 -28.02
N CYS A 1000 59.68 58.35 -27.88
CA CYS A 1000 59.45 59.66 -28.49
C CYS A 1000 59.49 59.59 -30.03
N LEU A 1001 60.49 58.89 -30.59
CA LEU A 1001 60.64 58.73 -32.04
C LEU A 1001 59.42 58.02 -32.66
N PHE A 1002 59.00 56.88 -32.11
CA PHE A 1002 57.86 56.13 -32.62
C PHE A 1002 56.52 56.85 -32.40
N PHE A 1003 56.35 57.57 -31.29
CA PHE A 1003 55.22 58.49 -31.08
C PHE A 1003 55.15 59.54 -32.20
N MET A 1004 56.27 60.24 -32.45
CA MET A 1004 56.33 61.31 -33.44
C MET A 1004 56.11 60.81 -34.86
N VAL A 1005 56.72 59.67 -35.24
CA VAL A 1005 56.51 59.07 -36.57
C VAL A 1005 55.06 58.67 -36.77
N ALA A 1006 54.42 58.01 -35.78
CA ALA A 1006 53.01 57.68 -35.86
C ALA A 1006 52.14 58.96 -35.99
N LEU A 1007 52.33 59.94 -35.11
CA LEU A 1007 51.60 61.21 -35.12
C LEU A 1007 51.69 61.92 -36.49
N LEU A 1008 52.89 62.03 -37.06
CA LEU A 1008 53.14 62.69 -38.34
C LEU A 1008 52.49 61.95 -39.52
N VAL A 1009 52.59 60.61 -39.56
CA VAL A 1009 51.91 59.80 -40.58
C VAL A 1009 50.39 59.96 -40.47
N GLY A 1010 49.84 59.96 -39.25
CA GLY A 1010 48.43 60.20 -39.01
C GLY A 1010 47.95 61.59 -39.42
N LEU A 1011 48.75 62.64 -39.17
CA LEU A 1011 48.44 64.00 -39.64
C LEU A 1011 48.51 64.10 -41.17
N TRP A 1012 49.50 63.46 -41.80
CA TRP A 1012 49.62 63.39 -43.27
C TRP A 1012 48.42 62.69 -43.93
N LEU A 1013 47.92 61.61 -43.33
CA LEU A 1013 46.72 60.89 -43.77
C LEU A 1013 45.40 61.65 -43.52
N SER A 1014 45.41 62.87 -42.99
CA SER A 1014 44.19 63.64 -42.71
C SER A 1014 43.35 64.00 -43.94
N SER A 1015 43.93 64.05 -45.14
CA SER A 1015 43.23 64.22 -46.43
C SER A 1015 42.79 62.89 -47.07
N ALA A 1016 43.26 61.74 -46.60
CA ALA A 1016 43.01 60.44 -47.20
C ALA A 1016 41.53 59.98 -47.07
N PRO A 1017 41.04 59.10 -47.96
CA PRO A 1017 39.69 58.54 -47.87
C PRO A 1017 39.49 57.69 -46.61
N ALA A 1018 38.24 57.58 -46.16
CA ALA A 1018 37.88 56.97 -44.86
C ALA A 1018 38.41 55.53 -44.66
N ARG A 1019 38.51 54.74 -45.74
CA ARG A 1019 39.07 53.37 -45.69
C ARG A 1019 40.53 53.34 -45.25
N VAL A 1020 41.35 54.30 -45.73
CA VAL A 1020 42.78 54.39 -45.37
C VAL A 1020 42.95 54.87 -43.93
N LYS A 1021 42.10 55.81 -43.49
CA LYS A 1021 42.04 56.29 -42.10
C LYS A 1021 41.68 55.18 -41.12
N LEU A 1022 40.66 54.38 -41.45
CA LEU A 1022 40.29 53.19 -40.68
C LEU A 1022 41.41 52.15 -40.64
N LEU A 1023 42.08 51.90 -41.77
CA LEU A 1023 43.22 50.97 -41.82
C LEU A 1023 44.39 51.45 -40.94
N TYR A 1024 44.70 52.75 -40.94
CA TYR A 1024 45.72 53.34 -40.06
C TYR A 1024 45.36 53.20 -38.58
N ILE A 1025 44.09 53.46 -38.20
CA ILE A 1025 43.61 53.24 -36.82
C ILE A 1025 43.66 51.76 -36.44
N ALA A 1026 43.33 50.85 -37.37
CA ALA A 1026 43.40 49.41 -37.13
C ALA A 1026 44.84 48.92 -36.93
N LEU A 1027 45.79 49.30 -37.80
CA LEU A 1027 47.21 48.91 -37.64
C LEU A 1027 47.88 49.61 -36.45
N GLY A 1028 47.70 50.93 -36.31
CA GLY A 1028 48.34 51.73 -35.25
C GLY A 1028 47.69 51.59 -33.88
N GLY A 1029 46.42 51.19 -33.83
CA GLY A 1029 45.69 50.87 -32.61
C GLY A 1029 45.75 49.37 -32.29
N ILE A 1030 44.95 48.56 -33.01
CA ILE A 1030 44.83 47.12 -32.75
C ILE A 1030 46.13 46.37 -33.07
N GLY A 1031 46.84 46.71 -34.16
CA GLY A 1031 48.12 46.10 -34.49
C GLY A 1031 49.21 46.39 -33.46
N ALA A 1032 49.34 47.65 -33.02
CA ALA A 1032 50.25 48.02 -31.93
C ALA A 1032 49.85 47.37 -30.59
N MET A 1033 48.55 47.26 -30.32
CA MET A 1033 48.01 46.56 -29.14
C MET A 1033 48.38 45.07 -29.15
N LEU A 1034 48.24 44.37 -30.28
CA LEU A 1034 48.69 42.98 -30.44
C LEU A 1034 50.21 42.85 -30.28
N LEU A 1035 50.99 43.82 -30.76
CA LEU A 1035 52.44 43.88 -30.54
C LEU A 1035 52.82 43.96 -29.05
N THR A 1036 52.00 44.53 -28.16
CA THR A 1036 52.30 44.51 -26.71
C THR A 1036 52.34 43.10 -26.10
N GLY A 1037 51.68 42.12 -26.72
CA GLY A 1037 51.74 40.71 -26.32
C GLY A 1037 52.93 39.94 -26.92
N LEU A 1038 53.54 40.46 -27.98
CA LEU A 1038 54.60 39.81 -28.76
C LEU A 1038 56.01 40.32 -28.42
N VAL A 1039 56.15 41.57 -27.94
CA VAL A 1039 57.45 42.18 -27.66
C VAL A 1039 57.72 42.26 -26.15
N GLY A 1040 58.97 42.00 -25.74
CA GLY A 1040 59.36 41.96 -24.32
C GLY A 1040 59.20 43.29 -23.56
N PRO A 1041 59.24 43.26 -22.21
CA PRO A 1041 58.77 44.35 -21.35
C PRO A 1041 59.36 45.74 -21.65
N ALA A 1042 60.66 45.83 -21.96
CA ALA A 1042 61.32 47.10 -22.28
C ALA A 1042 60.81 47.81 -23.56
N ASN A 1043 60.01 47.13 -24.39
CA ASN A 1043 59.46 47.68 -25.63
C ASN A 1043 57.93 47.87 -25.59
N ILE A 1044 57.23 47.40 -24.53
CA ILE A 1044 55.81 47.72 -24.30
C ILE A 1044 55.58 49.25 -24.33
N PRO A 1045 56.43 50.10 -23.73
CA PRO A 1045 56.30 51.56 -23.81
C PRO A 1045 56.37 52.14 -25.23
N ILE A 1046 57.01 51.45 -26.18
CA ILE A 1046 57.09 51.90 -27.58
C ILE A 1046 55.73 51.67 -28.26
N ALA A 1047 55.14 50.49 -28.08
CA ALA A 1047 53.83 50.15 -28.64
C ALA A 1047 52.71 51.02 -28.04
N THR A 1048 52.71 51.26 -26.72
CA THR A 1048 51.73 52.17 -26.10
C THR A 1048 51.92 53.63 -26.54
N SER A 1049 53.15 54.06 -26.82
CA SER A 1049 53.42 55.38 -27.42
C SER A 1049 52.82 55.51 -28.82
N ILE A 1050 52.93 54.47 -29.67
CA ILE A 1050 52.28 54.44 -30.99
C ILE A 1050 50.75 54.52 -30.85
N MET A 1051 50.16 53.72 -29.96
CA MET A 1051 48.71 53.74 -29.70
C MET A 1051 48.22 55.12 -29.23
N LEU A 1052 48.98 55.79 -28.35
CA LEU A 1052 48.63 57.13 -27.86
C LEU A 1052 48.65 58.18 -28.99
N ALA A 1053 49.66 58.14 -29.86
CA ALA A 1053 49.72 59.02 -31.04
C ALA A 1053 48.54 58.78 -32.00
N VAL A 1054 48.19 57.51 -32.25
CA VAL A 1054 47.06 57.12 -33.11
C VAL A 1054 45.73 57.55 -32.51
N ALA A 1055 45.55 57.42 -31.20
CA ALA A 1055 44.35 57.87 -30.49
C ALA A 1055 44.18 59.40 -30.58
N LEU A 1056 45.25 60.18 -30.43
CA LEU A 1056 45.24 61.64 -30.59
C LEU A 1056 44.88 62.05 -32.03
N VAL A 1057 45.42 61.35 -33.04
CA VAL A 1057 45.06 61.56 -34.46
C VAL A 1057 43.59 61.21 -34.73
N ALA A 1058 43.09 60.10 -34.18
CA ALA A 1058 41.70 59.69 -34.32
C ALA A 1058 40.74 60.71 -33.68
N ALA A 1059 41.06 61.20 -32.48
CA ALA A 1059 40.32 62.27 -31.82
C ALA A 1059 40.34 63.58 -32.64
N PHE A 1060 41.49 63.96 -33.20
CA PHE A 1060 41.61 65.13 -34.09
C PHE A 1060 40.73 64.99 -35.34
N TRP A 1061 40.75 63.82 -36.01
CA TRP A 1061 39.88 63.55 -37.16
C TRP A 1061 38.39 63.55 -36.78
N PHE A 1062 38.03 62.98 -35.62
CA PHE A 1062 36.65 62.96 -35.12
C PHE A 1062 36.15 64.38 -34.84
N CYS A 1063 36.92 65.21 -34.13
CA CYS A 1063 36.61 66.62 -33.91
C CYS A 1063 36.44 67.38 -35.23
N ARG A 1064 37.32 67.16 -36.22
CA ARG A 1064 37.21 67.81 -37.53
C ARG A 1064 35.97 67.37 -38.32
N ALA A 1065 35.58 66.10 -38.20
CA ALA A 1065 34.36 65.58 -38.80
C ALA A 1065 33.10 66.11 -38.09
N ALA A 1066 33.08 66.12 -36.76
CA ALA A 1066 31.99 66.69 -35.96
C ALA A 1066 31.77 68.18 -36.27
N LEU A 1067 32.85 68.97 -36.35
CA LEU A 1067 32.82 70.38 -36.79
C LEU A 1067 32.28 70.54 -38.21
N ALA A 1068 32.65 69.66 -39.15
CA ALA A 1068 32.12 69.68 -40.51
C ALA A 1068 30.63 69.34 -40.57
N VAL A 1069 30.15 68.39 -39.76
CA VAL A 1069 28.73 68.04 -39.64
C VAL A 1069 27.94 69.20 -39.00
N PHE A 1070 28.45 69.80 -37.91
CA PHE A 1070 27.85 70.99 -37.29
C PHE A 1070 27.76 72.16 -38.28
N ALA A 1071 28.82 72.42 -39.06
CA ALA A 1071 28.83 73.44 -40.10
C ALA A 1071 27.88 73.12 -41.28
N GLY A 1072 27.61 71.84 -41.55
CA GLY A 1072 26.62 71.39 -42.52
C GLY A 1072 25.18 71.63 -42.06
N ILE A 1073 24.89 71.36 -40.78
CA ILE A 1073 23.57 71.58 -40.15
C ILE A 1073 23.18 73.07 -40.21
N PHE A 1074 24.14 73.99 -40.07
CA PHE A 1074 23.92 75.45 -40.19
C PHE A 1074 23.87 75.99 -41.63
N LYS A 1075 24.09 75.17 -42.67
CA LYS A 1075 24.08 75.61 -44.09
C LYS A 1075 22.96 74.99 -44.94
N ALA A 1076 22.10 74.16 -44.37
CA ALA A 1076 20.97 73.54 -45.08
C ALA A 1076 19.79 74.53 -45.21
N LYS A 1077 19.73 75.28 -46.32
CA LYS A 1077 18.54 76.05 -46.72
C LYS A 1077 17.49 75.07 -47.29
N PRO A 1078 16.22 75.12 -46.87
CA PRO A 1078 15.22 74.14 -47.30
C PRO A 1078 14.82 74.35 -48.76
N GLN A 1079 14.90 73.29 -49.57
CA GLN A 1079 14.38 73.23 -50.94
C GLN A 1079 13.94 71.79 -51.28
N PRO A 1080 13.06 71.58 -52.28
CA PRO A 1080 11.70 71.17 -51.97
C PRO A 1080 11.34 69.76 -52.45
N GLN A 1081 10.26 69.22 -51.90
CA GLN A 1081 9.68 67.94 -52.32
C GLN A 1081 9.24 67.96 -53.80
N PRO A 1082 9.66 66.99 -54.62
CA PRO A 1082 8.92 66.60 -55.81
C PRO A 1082 7.56 65.98 -55.42
N ARG A 1083 6.49 66.39 -56.10
CA ARG A 1083 5.12 65.94 -55.86
C ARG A 1083 4.85 64.51 -56.38
N PRO A 1084 3.77 63.85 -55.91
CA PRO A 1084 3.52 62.43 -56.17
C PRO A 1084 2.90 62.17 -57.54
N VAL A 1085 3.13 60.97 -58.08
CA VAL A 1085 2.30 60.36 -59.13
C VAL A 1085 1.60 59.15 -58.53
N ALA A 1086 0.26 59.19 -58.54
CA ALA A 1086 -0.63 58.13 -58.07
C ALA A 1086 -0.72 57.02 -59.15
N ALA A 1087 -0.55 55.76 -58.78
CA ALA A 1087 -1.62 54.82 -58.46
C ALA A 1087 -2.50 54.39 -59.65
N ALA A 1088 -2.17 53.21 -60.21
CA ALA A 1088 -3.11 52.34 -60.90
C ALA A 1088 -3.46 51.15 -59.98
N THR A 1089 -4.72 50.72 -60.02
CA THR A 1089 -5.39 49.86 -59.03
C THR A 1089 -5.37 48.34 -59.39
N PRO A 1090 -5.79 47.43 -58.49
CA PRO A 1090 -5.37 46.01 -58.47
C PRO A 1090 -6.28 45.05 -59.28
N PRO A 1091 -6.00 43.73 -59.27
CA PRO A 1091 -6.82 42.81 -58.46
C PRO A 1091 -5.94 41.75 -57.72
N PRO A 1092 -6.43 40.59 -57.19
CA PRO A 1092 -6.38 40.37 -55.74
C PRO A 1092 -5.52 39.16 -55.27
N VAL A 1093 -5.43 39.03 -53.95
CA VAL A 1093 -4.73 38.01 -53.14
C VAL A 1093 -5.05 36.55 -53.52
N PRO A 1094 -4.04 35.67 -53.49
CA PRO A 1094 -4.17 34.33 -52.92
C PRO A 1094 -3.23 34.08 -51.72
N ALA A 1095 -3.51 32.98 -51.00
CA ALA A 1095 -3.00 32.63 -49.65
C ALA A 1095 -1.48 32.34 -49.55
N PRO A 1096 -0.89 32.28 -48.34
CA PRO A 1096 0.58 32.33 -48.17
C PRO A 1096 1.28 30.96 -48.24
N THR A 1097 2.50 30.93 -48.78
CA THR A 1097 3.55 29.91 -48.53
C THR A 1097 4.93 30.45 -49.03
N PRO A 1098 6.10 29.83 -48.72
CA PRO A 1098 7.31 30.55 -48.27
C PRO A 1098 8.42 30.76 -49.35
N PRO A 1099 9.53 31.48 -49.04
CA PRO A 1099 10.56 31.84 -50.02
C PRO A 1099 11.65 30.77 -50.23
N VAL A 1100 12.31 30.80 -51.40
CA VAL A 1100 13.48 29.98 -51.77
C VAL A 1100 14.51 30.82 -52.56
N ALA A 1101 15.80 30.46 -52.41
CA ALA A 1101 17.01 30.96 -53.10
C ALA A 1101 17.53 32.35 -52.66
N SER A 1102 18.83 32.67 -52.58
CA SER A 1102 20.14 31.95 -52.61
C SER A 1102 21.27 33.03 -52.46
N PRO A 1103 22.59 32.75 -52.31
CA PRO A 1103 23.34 31.60 -51.75
C PRO A 1103 24.55 31.99 -50.81
N LEU A 1104 25.32 30.97 -50.38
CA LEU A 1104 26.79 30.97 -50.11
C LEU A 1104 27.42 31.69 -48.87
N ALA A 1105 27.66 30.92 -47.79
CA ALA A 1105 28.90 30.95 -46.96
C ALA A 1105 29.02 29.67 -46.09
N ALA A 1106 30.23 29.24 -45.71
CA ALA A 1106 30.53 27.86 -45.26
C ALA A 1106 30.55 27.61 -43.73
N PRO A 1107 30.23 26.38 -43.27
CA PRO A 1107 30.44 25.92 -41.88
C PRO A 1107 31.39 24.69 -41.75
N ALA A 1108 31.82 24.39 -40.52
CA ALA A 1108 32.51 23.16 -40.10
C ALA A 1108 32.47 23.02 -38.55
N PRO A 1109 32.69 21.83 -37.94
CA PRO A 1109 32.27 20.50 -38.38
C PRO A 1109 31.65 19.63 -37.24
N SER A 1110 30.66 18.79 -37.55
CA SER A 1110 30.35 17.49 -36.92
C SER A 1110 29.27 16.75 -37.75
N PRO A 1111 29.17 15.41 -37.68
CA PRO A 1111 29.01 14.62 -38.91
C PRO A 1111 27.58 14.16 -39.26
N GLU A 1112 27.30 14.10 -40.56
CA GLU A 1112 26.22 13.33 -41.20
C GLU A 1112 26.81 12.44 -42.33
N PRO A 1113 26.10 11.36 -42.77
CA PRO A 1113 26.45 10.55 -43.95
C PRO A 1113 26.04 11.27 -45.26
N PRO A 1114 26.25 10.67 -46.46
CA PRO A 1114 25.10 10.16 -47.23
C PRO A 1114 25.49 8.94 -48.18
N PRO A 1115 24.84 8.59 -49.33
CA PRO A 1115 24.01 7.37 -49.36
C PRO A 1115 24.02 6.50 -50.68
N ALA A 1116 23.14 5.49 -50.71
CA ALA A 1116 22.34 4.99 -51.86
C ALA A 1116 22.98 4.22 -53.06
N SER A 1117 22.73 2.90 -53.06
CA SER A 1117 22.20 2.04 -54.16
C SER A 1117 22.80 2.04 -55.58
N SER A 1118 23.15 0.84 -56.09
CA SER A 1118 22.28 0.03 -57.00
C SER A 1118 23.00 -1.14 -57.70
N SER A 1119 22.26 -2.20 -58.05
CA SER A 1119 22.67 -3.39 -58.84
C SER A 1119 23.81 -4.26 -58.24
N SER A 1120 23.95 -5.57 -58.48
CA SER A 1120 23.17 -6.65 -59.13
C SER A 1120 23.45 -7.93 -58.27
N SER A 1121 22.89 -9.15 -58.43
CA SER A 1121 22.30 -9.90 -59.54
C SER A 1121 21.77 -11.24 -58.96
N THR A 1122 20.83 -11.89 -59.67
CA THR A 1122 20.55 -13.37 -59.78
C THR A 1122 21.25 -14.38 -58.84
N SER A 1123 20.64 -15.48 -58.38
CA SER A 1123 19.48 -16.25 -58.89
C SER A 1123 19.08 -17.40 -57.92
N THR A 1124 17.85 -17.93 -58.05
CA THR A 1124 17.37 -19.34 -57.82
C THR A 1124 18.09 -20.26 -56.78
N THR A 1125 17.41 -21.09 -55.97
CA THR A 1125 16.27 -21.99 -56.30
C THR A 1125 15.62 -22.57 -55.02
N SER A 1126 14.43 -23.17 -55.14
CA SER A 1126 13.81 -24.28 -54.35
C SER A 1126 14.54 -24.83 -53.09
N SER A 1127 13.88 -25.22 -51.98
CA SER A 1127 12.60 -25.97 -51.87
C SER A 1127 12.03 -26.04 -50.43
N THR A 1128 10.70 -25.97 -50.29
CA THR A 1128 9.88 -26.60 -49.22
C THR A 1128 9.68 -28.10 -49.59
N PRO A 1129 9.29 -29.07 -48.73
CA PRO A 1129 8.72 -29.03 -47.37
C PRO A 1129 9.63 -29.76 -46.33
N ASP A 1130 9.28 -30.09 -45.08
CA ASP A 1130 7.96 -30.42 -44.49
C ASP A 1130 7.93 -30.28 -42.95
N GLN A 1131 6.72 -30.21 -42.39
CA GLN A 1131 6.41 -30.52 -40.98
C GLN A 1131 6.10 -32.04 -40.87
N PRO A 1132 5.95 -32.68 -39.67
CA PRO A 1132 5.51 -32.12 -38.39
C PRO A 1132 6.26 -32.61 -37.13
N GLN A 1133 5.74 -32.16 -35.97
CA GLN A 1133 5.96 -32.69 -34.61
C GLN A 1133 5.80 -34.24 -34.52
N PRO A 1134 6.35 -34.93 -33.49
CA PRO A 1134 6.51 -34.50 -32.08
C PRO A 1134 7.63 -33.49 -31.78
#